data_AF-A0A4R3N2C8-F1
#
_entry.id   AF-A0A4R3N2C8-F1
#
_cell.length_a   1.000
_cell.length_b   1.000
_cell.length_c   1.000
_cell.angle_alpha   90.00
_cell.angle_beta   90.00
_cell.angle_gamma   90.00
#
_symmetry.space_group_name_H-M   'P 1'
#
loop_
_entity.id
_entity.type
_entity.pdbx_description
1 polymer ?
#
loop_
_entity_poly.entity_id
_entity_poly.type
_entity_poly.pdbx_seq_one_letter_code
_entity_poly.pdbx_strand_id
1 'polypeptide(L)'
;MPRSSSTVDRLLAPAVRLMASLRFSQKALLIGASFTLTCGVLTALVLSSSLGELSKAKAARATTAGLQTLNEAQIAMQDHRALRARALAKDATATPQALAEAAAAADKGLDAFEAWQASSHVADNEDVKKLLATTREAWKKAKATDDESAPEADTAALTALRDTIDRVAFDGITSVARDPAVLRAGTVGGSQLPALSAAVAKQAVASMRVLGEGAIWVNDRTALAVNKNMEDYLQGQVEKNRRFIEAALPEGSALFGKPWQAALAAIQAQDKLIQDKVLGADTPDYPVAQFARQDKATRDALNAAMAGAYAAIDTAGDRAIASLQRKAYLTLGGVVLALLLSAYLFLGFTRGTRKALQSIDAGARAMAAGQFSDQIRVDTHDELNNIGRSLESMAGSLRRFAQAQQTMFDQHEAGEIDACMDAEAFPGAFGVMADQVNTLVASHVATKMDAIGIVADYARGDLSRDIARYPGQKARVTEAVDAVKNGMLAVNAEIKSLVEAAVAGDFRKRGDAGRFEFVYRELIEELNTLMTTADEGLGEVGGLLSAVAAGDLTRRIEVELPGQFGQLANDANRTVEELARIVQEIRQTSDSISAAAGEIAAGNADLSMRTEQQAASLEETASSMEELTSTVKQNADNARQANQLAIGAAGVAESGGEVVQKVVSTMGDIQTASRRIADIIGVIDGIAFQTNILALNAAVEAARAGEQGRGFAVVAAEVRSLAQRSAGAAKEIKQLITDSVLKVEEGSALVDQAGKTMGEIVGSVKRVTDIMADISAASQEQSSGIEQVNQAITQMDEGTQQNAALVEQASASAESLRQQAEALVQAVAAFQLARQQAAARTASAAKPAASTHSHAHPAAAADDKVASFEDMIQRHVQWKLRLKTYLQGKSEEQLDPATVGRDDVCTLGEWLYGPGQQVKHLPEFQQLLEHHKRFHAAAAEVVRAHQQGQALRANALLEGDFDKETKTTVAAIRALRDAVEGKRRPAAPPARRAAAAPAAATPIKRSASSTAGDQHWQEF
;
A
#
# COMPACT_ATOMS: atom_id res chain seq x y z
N MET A 1 -32.10 39.44 44.65
CA MET A 1 -31.44 39.32 43.32
C MET A 1 -31.74 37.95 42.74
N PRO A 2 -32.24 37.82 41.50
CA PRO A 2 -32.43 36.51 40.89
C PRO A 2 -31.06 35.97 40.48
N ARG A 3 -30.65 34.84 41.07
CA ARG A 3 -29.42 34.13 40.66
C ARG A 3 -29.59 33.71 39.21
N SER A 4 -28.70 34.16 38.34
CA SER A 4 -28.62 33.73 36.94
C SER A 4 -28.40 32.22 36.92
N SER A 5 -29.46 31.47 36.62
CA SER A 5 -29.35 30.04 36.38
C SER A 5 -28.39 29.83 35.22
N SER A 6 -27.33 29.05 35.48
CA SER A 6 -26.37 28.68 34.45
C SER A 6 -27.09 27.97 33.31
N THR A 7 -26.52 28.00 32.11
CA THR A 7 -27.06 27.27 30.95
C THR A 7 -27.25 25.78 31.28
N VAL A 8 -26.40 25.24 32.15
CA VAL A 8 -26.48 23.90 32.73
C VAL A 8 -27.71 23.73 33.63
N ASP A 9 -28.00 24.68 34.52
CA ASP A 9 -29.20 24.64 35.38
C ASP A 9 -30.49 24.69 34.56
N ARG A 10 -30.52 25.41 33.44
CA ARG A 10 -31.71 25.44 32.55
C ARG A 10 -31.85 24.15 31.74
N LEU A 11 -30.74 23.57 31.28
CA LEU A 11 -30.71 22.27 30.60
C LEU A 11 -31.11 21.12 31.53
N LEU A 12 -30.71 21.20 32.81
CA LEU A 12 -31.00 20.18 33.83
C LEU A 12 -32.28 20.45 34.61
N ALA A 13 -32.88 21.65 34.56
CA ALA A 13 -34.11 22.00 35.29
C ALA A 13 -35.26 20.97 35.13
N PRO A 14 -35.53 20.42 33.93
CA PRO A 14 -36.53 19.37 33.77
C PRO A 14 -36.16 18.09 34.54
N ALA A 15 -34.88 17.68 34.48
CA ALA A 15 -34.36 16.51 35.18
C ALA A 15 -34.33 16.70 36.71
N VAL A 16 -33.98 17.89 37.19
CA VAL A 16 -33.97 18.25 38.61
C VAL A 16 -35.39 18.26 39.18
N ARG A 17 -36.38 18.82 38.45
CA ARG A 17 -37.80 18.78 38.86
C ARG A 17 -38.35 17.37 38.87
N LEU A 18 -38.02 16.56 37.85
CA LEU A 18 -38.39 15.16 37.77
C LEU A 18 -37.77 14.36 38.94
N MET A 19 -36.50 14.57 39.25
CA MET A 19 -35.86 13.89 40.38
C MET A 19 -36.46 14.36 41.71
N ALA A 20 -36.71 15.65 41.92
CA ALA A 20 -37.27 16.15 43.18
C ALA A 20 -38.64 15.55 43.54
N SER A 21 -39.47 15.19 42.56
CA SER A 21 -40.79 14.58 42.79
C SER A 21 -40.76 13.07 43.04
N LEU A 22 -39.61 12.41 42.88
CA LEU A 22 -39.46 10.96 43.04
C LEU A 22 -38.98 10.58 44.44
N ARG A 23 -39.55 9.49 44.98
CA ARG A 23 -39.01 8.83 46.19
C ARG A 23 -37.63 8.25 45.89
N PHE A 24 -36.79 8.10 46.91
CA PHE A 24 -35.41 7.60 46.76
C PHE A 24 -35.32 6.29 45.93
N SER A 25 -36.26 5.36 46.13
CA SER A 25 -36.34 4.11 45.37
C SER A 25 -36.62 4.30 43.87
N GLN A 26 -37.42 5.32 43.50
CA GLN A 26 -37.74 5.62 42.11
C GLN A 26 -36.57 6.32 41.39
N LYS A 27 -35.85 7.19 42.11
CA LYS A 27 -34.61 7.82 41.62
C LYS A 27 -33.55 6.78 41.27
N ALA A 28 -33.34 5.80 42.15
CA ALA A 28 -32.40 4.71 41.93
C ALA A 28 -32.78 3.87 40.70
N LEU A 29 -34.05 3.54 40.53
CA LEU A 29 -34.53 2.69 39.44
C LEU A 29 -34.35 3.32 38.04
N LEU A 30 -34.55 4.64 37.94
CA LEU A 30 -34.39 5.39 36.69
C LEU A 30 -32.93 5.43 36.19
N ILE A 31 -31.98 5.59 37.12
CA ILE A 31 -30.54 5.58 36.83
C ILE A 31 -30.10 4.18 36.38
N GLY A 32 -30.57 3.13 37.07
CA GLY A 32 -30.29 1.74 36.68
C GLY A 32 -30.82 1.39 35.28
N ALA A 33 -32.03 1.84 34.94
CA ALA A 33 -32.64 1.58 33.63
C ALA A 33 -31.86 2.23 32.46
N SER A 34 -31.38 3.47 32.64
CA SER A 34 -30.60 4.19 31.62
C SER A 34 -29.26 3.50 31.30
N PHE A 35 -28.55 3.01 32.33
CA PHE A 35 -27.30 2.28 32.15
C PHE A 35 -27.52 0.93 31.43
N THR A 36 -28.59 0.22 31.81
CA THR A 36 -28.95 -1.08 31.22
C THR A 36 -29.32 -0.96 29.73
N LEU A 37 -30.06 0.09 29.36
CA LEU A 37 -30.42 0.36 27.96
C LEU A 37 -29.19 0.61 27.09
N THR A 38 -28.24 1.41 27.58
CA THR A 38 -27.01 1.77 26.85
C THR A 38 -26.12 0.55 26.62
N CYS A 39 -25.97 -0.31 27.65
CA CYS A 39 -25.24 -1.58 27.52
C CYS A 39 -25.93 -2.54 26.54
N GLY A 40 -27.26 -2.58 26.52
CA GLY A 40 -28.05 -3.39 25.59
C GLY A 40 -27.83 -3.01 24.12
N VAL A 41 -27.83 -1.71 23.80
CA VAL A 41 -27.62 -1.21 22.43
C VAL A 41 -26.20 -1.51 21.93
N LEU A 42 -25.17 -1.26 22.75
CA LEU A 42 -23.78 -1.55 22.38
C LEU A 42 -23.56 -3.05 22.16
N THR A 43 -24.19 -3.90 22.98
CA THR A 43 -24.12 -5.35 22.82
C THR A 43 -24.79 -5.81 21.54
N ALA A 44 -25.95 -5.26 21.20
CA ALA A 44 -26.67 -5.58 19.97
C ALA A 44 -25.84 -5.23 18.71
N LEU A 45 -25.14 -4.10 18.73
CA LEU A 45 -24.25 -3.67 17.64
C LEU A 45 -23.06 -4.63 17.47
N VAL A 46 -22.36 -4.97 18.56
CA VAL A 46 -21.20 -5.89 18.52
C VAL A 46 -21.61 -7.30 18.11
N LEU A 47 -22.77 -7.78 18.60
CA LEU A 47 -23.28 -9.11 18.28
C LEU A 47 -23.77 -9.18 16.82
N SER A 48 -24.44 -8.13 16.32
CA SER A 48 -24.86 -8.04 14.92
C SER A 48 -23.66 -8.10 13.97
N SER A 49 -22.60 -7.33 14.26
CA SER A 49 -21.36 -7.37 13.48
C SER A 49 -20.70 -8.77 13.51
N SER A 50 -20.62 -9.39 14.68
CA SER A 50 -20.01 -10.72 14.84
C SER A 50 -20.79 -11.83 14.13
N LEU A 51 -22.13 -11.76 14.14
CA LEU A 51 -22.99 -12.70 13.42
C LEU A 51 -22.89 -12.52 11.90
N GLY A 52 -22.73 -11.29 11.41
CA GLY A 52 -22.49 -11.00 10.00
C GLY A 52 -21.15 -11.51 9.48
N GLU A 53 -20.09 -11.46 10.29
CA GLU A 53 -18.80 -12.06 9.92
C GLU A 53 -18.84 -13.60 9.97
N LEU A 54 -19.59 -14.17 10.92
CA LEU A 54 -19.81 -15.61 11.01
C LEU A 54 -20.59 -16.17 9.80
N SER A 55 -21.60 -15.44 9.30
CA SER A 55 -22.35 -15.88 8.11
C SER A 55 -21.47 -15.87 6.85
N LYS A 56 -20.64 -14.84 6.66
CA LYS A 56 -19.67 -14.79 5.55
C LYS A 56 -18.63 -15.91 5.62
N ALA A 57 -18.09 -16.20 6.81
CA ALA A 57 -17.15 -17.30 6.98
C ALA A 57 -17.77 -18.68 6.65
N LYS A 58 -19.05 -18.88 7.02
CA LYS A 58 -19.81 -20.08 6.64
C LYS A 58 -20.10 -20.15 5.15
N ALA A 59 -20.40 -19.02 4.52
CA ALA A 59 -20.60 -18.94 3.07
C ALA A 59 -19.32 -19.34 2.32
N ALA A 60 -18.16 -18.78 2.70
CA ALA A 60 -16.86 -19.15 2.11
C ALA A 60 -16.51 -20.62 2.25
N ARG A 61 -16.81 -21.21 3.42
CA ARG A 61 -16.63 -22.64 3.66
C ARG A 61 -17.64 -23.51 2.89
N ALA A 62 -18.82 -23.01 2.57
CA ALA A 62 -19.80 -23.77 1.78
C ALA A 62 -19.46 -23.75 0.28
N THR A 63 -18.79 -22.69 -0.22
CA THR A 63 -18.37 -22.54 -1.62
C THR A 63 -17.35 -23.59 -2.06
N THR A 64 -16.54 -24.12 -1.15
CA THR A 64 -15.54 -25.15 -1.47
C THR A 64 -16.17 -26.40 -2.10
N ALA A 65 -17.36 -26.82 -1.65
CA ALA A 65 -18.08 -27.94 -2.22
C ALA A 65 -18.49 -27.70 -3.69
N GLY A 66 -18.88 -26.46 -4.04
CA GLY A 66 -19.16 -26.08 -5.42
C GLY A 66 -17.91 -26.01 -6.30
N LEU A 67 -16.79 -25.54 -5.74
CA LEU A 67 -15.51 -25.56 -6.46
C LEU A 67 -15.00 -26.99 -6.69
N GLN A 68 -15.23 -27.91 -5.74
CA GLN A 68 -14.89 -29.33 -5.90
C GLN A 68 -15.65 -29.98 -7.06
N THR A 69 -16.95 -29.72 -7.22
CA THR A 69 -17.74 -30.30 -8.33
C THR A 69 -17.35 -29.69 -9.68
N LEU A 70 -17.05 -28.39 -9.75
CA LEU A 70 -16.50 -27.77 -10.95
C LEU A 70 -15.11 -28.30 -11.29
N ASN A 71 -14.28 -28.57 -10.29
CA ASN A 71 -12.98 -29.19 -10.48
C ASN A 71 -13.12 -30.62 -11.04
N GLU A 72 -14.07 -31.42 -10.54
CA GLU A 72 -14.37 -32.74 -11.12
C GLU A 72 -14.77 -32.63 -12.59
N ALA A 73 -15.60 -31.64 -12.96
CA ALA A 73 -15.94 -31.36 -14.35
C ALA A 73 -14.70 -30.96 -15.17
N GLN A 74 -13.82 -30.11 -14.62
CA GLN A 74 -12.59 -29.68 -15.28
C GLN A 74 -11.66 -30.85 -15.56
N ILE A 75 -11.48 -31.75 -14.59
CA ILE A 75 -10.67 -32.96 -14.73
C ILE A 75 -11.19 -33.81 -15.88
N ALA A 76 -12.50 -34.08 -15.89
CA ALA A 76 -13.12 -34.90 -16.92
C ALA A 76 -13.07 -34.25 -18.32
N MET A 77 -13.24 -32.93 -18.43
CA MET A 77 -13.08 -32.20 -19.70
C MET A 77 -11.62 -32.20 -20.19
N GLN A 78 -10.64 -32.10 -19.28
CA GLN A 78 -9.23 -32.23 -19.63
C GLN A 78 -8.88 -33.66 -20.08
N ASP A 79 -9.44 -34.68 -19.43
CA ASP A 79 -9.30 -36.09 -19.85
C ASP A 79 -9.89 -36.30 -21.25
N HIS A 80 -11.07 -35.75 -21.52
CA HIS A 80 -11.69 -35.80 -22.84
C HIS A 80 -10.78 -35.18 -23.92
N ARG A 81 -10.26 -33.97 -23.67
CA ARG A 81 -9.33 -33.29 -24.59
C ARG A 81 -8.05 -34.08 -24.82
N ALA A 82 -7.48 -34.65 -23.76
CA ALA A 82 -6.25 -35.44 -23.85
C ALA A 82 -6.48 -36.74 -24.65
N LEU A 83 -7.61 -37.44 -24.44
CA LEU A 83 -7.99 -38.63 -25.21
C LEU A 83 -8.17 -38.29 -26.70
N ARG A 84 -8.77 -37.14 -27.01
CA ARG A 84 -8.96 -36.68 -28.38
C ARG A 84 -7.64 -36.32 -29.07
N ALA A 85 -6.74 -35.64 -28.37
CA ALA A 85 -5.38 -35.36 -28.88
C ALA A 85 -4.62 -36.65 -29.19
N ARG A 86 -4.77 -37.68 -28.35
CA ARG A 86 -4.17 -39.00 -28.57
C ARG A 86 -4.78 -39.74 -29.76
N ALA A 87 -6.11 -39.66 -29.94
CA ALA A 87 -6.79 -40.23 -31.09
C ALA A 87 -6.31 -39.60 -32.41
N LEU A 88 -6.15 -38.27 -32.46
CA LEU A 88 -5.59 -37.55 -33.61
C LEU A 88 -4.13 -37.95 -33.88
N ALA A 89 -3.36 -38.22 -32.82
CA ALA A 89 -2.01 -38.75 -32.91
C ALA A 89 -1.94 -40.28 -33.16
N LYS A 90 -3.06 -40.91 -33.56
CA LYS A 90 -3.19 -42.33 -33.92
C LYS A 90 -2.81 -43.32 -32.80
N ASP A 91 -2.97 -42.94 -31.54
CA ASP A 91 -2.81 -43.84 -30.40
C ASP A 91 -4.02 -44.79 -30.28
N ALA A 92 -3.81 -46.08 -30.54
CA ALA A 92 -4.85 -47.12 -30.51
C ALA A 92 -5.55 -47.30 -29.15
N THR A 93 -5.01 -46.71 -28.07
CA THR A 93 -5.61 -46.78 -26.73
C THR A 93 -6.62 -45.67 -26.45
N ALA A 94 -6.79 -44.69 -27.34
CA ALA A 94 -7.83 -43.67 -27.27
C ALA A 94 -9.13 -44.16 -27.96
N THR A 95 -9.94 -44.94 -27.24
CA THR A 95 -11.16 -45.53 -27.80
C THR A 95 -12.35 -44.55 -27.77
N PRO A 96 -13.32 -44.68 -28.69
CA PRO A 96 -14.58 -43.92 -28.64
C PRO A 96 -15.34 -44.10 -27.31
N GLN A 97 -15.21 -45.28 -26.69
CA GLN A 97 -15.80 -45.55 -25.38
C GLN A 97 -15.15 -44.71 -24.27
N ALA A 98 -13.81 -44.60 -24.23
CA ALA A 98 -13.12 -43.80 -23.24
C ALA A 98 -13.45 -42.29 -23.38
N LEU A 99 -13.62 -41.80 -24.61
CA LEU A 99 -14.10 -40.44 -24.88
C LEU A 99 -15.52 -40.22 -24.33
N ALA A 100 -16.45 -41.15 -24.60
CA ALA A 100 -17.81 -41.07 -24.10
C ALA A 100 -17.89 -41.13 -22.55
N GLU A 101 -17.04 -41.93 -21.92
CA GLU A 101 -16.94 -42.03 -20.46
C GLU A 101 -16.42 -40.72 -19.83
N ALA A 102 -15.36 -40.13 -20.40
CA ALA A 102 -14.86 -38.82 -19.97
C ALA A 102 -15.92 -37.72 -20.17
N ALA A 103 -16.67 -37.78 -21.29
CA ALA A 103 -17.71 -36.81 -21.57
C ALA A 103 -18.88 -36.89 -20.57
N ALA A 104 -19.31 -38.11 -20.22
CA ALA A 104 -20.33 -38.36 -19.21
C ALA A 104 -19.87 -37.95 -17.80
N ALA A 105 -18.59 -38.14 -17.46
CA ALA A 105 -18.03 -37.67 -16.20
C ALA A 105 -18.04 -36.14 -16.09
N ALA A 106 -17.75 -35.42 -17.18
CA ALA A 106 -17.83 -33.96 -17.22
C ALA A 106 -19.27 -33.46 -17.05
N ASP A 107 -20.24 -34.09 -17.74
CA ASP A 107 -21.67 -33.77 -17.58
C ASP A 107 -22.12 -34.01 -16.12
N LYS A 108 -21.70 -35.11 -15.51
CA LYS A 108 -21.99 -35.41 -14.10
C LYS A 108 -21.43 -34.35 -13.14
N GLY A 109 -20.22 -33.84 -13.37
CA GLY A 109 -19.63 -32.78 -12.57
C GLY A 109 -20.40 -31.46 -12.68
N LEU A 110 -20.81 -31.09 -13.90
CA LEU A 110 -21.66 -29.91 -14.14
C LEU A 110 -23.05 -30.05 -13.51
N ASP A 111 -23.68 -31.22 -13.61
CA ASP A 111 -24.97 -31.51 -12.97
C ASP A 111 -24.86 -31.41 -11.43
N ALA A 112 -23.77 -31.91 -10.86
CA ALA A 112 -23.51 -31.81 -9.42
C ALA A 112 -23.29 -30.36 -8.97
N PHE A 113 -22.65 -29.53 -9.79
CA PHE A 113 -22.52 -28.10 -9.53
C PHE A 113 -23.88 -27.38 -9.59
N GLU A 114 -24.73 -27.66 -10.57
CA GLU A 114 -26.08 -27.09 -10.65
C GLU A 114 -26.95 -27.47 -9.44
N ALA A 115 -26.88 -28.73 -9.01
CA ALA A 115 -27.56 -29.19 -7.81
C ALA A 115 -27.04 -28.48 -6.55
N TRP A 116 -25.72 -28.31 -6.42
CA TRP A 116 -25.13 -27.53 -5.33
C TRP A 116 -25.58 -26.06 -5.38
N GLN A 117 -25.54 -25.43 -6.56
CA GLN A 117 -25.94 -24.04 -6.77
C GLN A 117 -27.41 -23.82 -6.38
N ALA A 118 -28.31 -24.73 -6.75
CA ALA A 118 -29.73 -24.65 -6.40
C ALA A 118 -29.98 -24.77 -4.89
N SER A 119 -29.08 -25.43 -4.15
CA SER A 119 -29.19 -25.63 -2.69
C SER A 119 -28.45 -24.58 -1.85
N SER A 120 -27.59 -23.75 -2.47
CA SER A 120 -26.68 -22.82 -1.79
C SER A 120 -27.05 -21.36 -2.07
N HIS A 121 -27.43 -20.61 -1.02
CA HIS A 121 -27.68 -19.16 -1.11
C HIS A 121 -26.45 -18.32 -1.50
N VAL A 122 -25.24 -18.92 -1.50
CA VAL A 122 -23.98 -18.25 -1.86
C VAL A 122 -23.83 -18.12 -3.38
N ALA A 123 -24.51 -18.97 -4.16
CA ALA A 123 -24.36 -19.08 -5.60
C ALA A 123 -25.64 -18.79 -6.40
N ASP A 124 -26.69 -18.24 -5.75
CA ASP A 124 -27.88 -17.70 -6.42
C ASP A 124 -27.58 -16.32 -7.05
N ASN A 125 -26.42 -16.22 -7.71
CA ASN A 125 -25.99 -15.07 -8.47
C ASN A 125 -26.33 -15.30 -9.95
N GLU A 126 -27.00 -14.34 -10.56
CA GLU A 126 -27.38 -14.37 -11.98
C GLU A 126 -26.16 -14.49 -12.90
N ASP A 127 -25.02 -13.93 -12.52
CA ASP A 127 -23.78 -14.01 -13.30
C ASP A 127 -23.20 -15.43 -13.35
N VAL A 128 -23.23 -16.15 -12.22
CA VAL A 128 -22.77 -17.56 -12.16
C VAL A 128 -23.69 -18.44 -13.02
N LYS A 129 -25.01 -18.18 -13.03
CA LYS A 129 -25.97 -18.90 -13.89
C LYS A 129 -25.67 -18.66 -15.37
N LYS A 130 -25.36 -17.43 -15.77
CA LYS A 130 -25.00 -17.08 -17.16
C LYS A 130 -23.73 -17.79 -17.60
N LEU A 131 -22.67 -17.72 -16.79
CA LEU A 131 -21.38 -18.37 -17.09
C LEU A 131 -21.51 -19.90 -17.17
N LEU A 132 -22.31 -20.50 -16.30
CA LEU A 132 -22.59 -21.93 -16.36
C LEU A 132 -23.35 -22.33 -17.63
N ALA A 133 -24.32 -21.52 -18.06
CA ALA A 133 -25.01 -21.74 -19.34
C ALA A 133 -24.04 -21.66 -20.53
N THR A 134 -23.14 -20.67 -20.54
CA THR A 134 -22.06 -20.54 -21.53
C THR A 134 -21.14 -21.77 -21.51
N THR A 135 -20.79 -22.26 -20.33
CA THR A 135 -19.98 -23.48 -20.15
C THR A 135 -20.68 -24.70 -20.74
N ARG A 136 -21.97 -24.89 -20.46
CA ARG A 136 -22.78 -25.97 -21.01
C ARG A 136 -22.86 -25.92 -22.54
N GLU A 137 -23.04 -24.73 -23.10
CA GLU A 137 -23.12 -24.53 -24.55
C GLU A 137 -21.78 -24.83 -25.23
N ALA A 138 -20.68 -24.29 -24.70
CA ALA A 138 -19.33 -24.55 -25.19
C ALA A 138 -19.00 -26.04 -25.09
N TRP A 139 -19.37 -26.69 -23.98
CA TRP A 139 -19.17 -28.12 -23.78
C TRP A 139 -19.99 -28.98 -24.74
N LYS A 140 -21.26 -28.62 -24.98
CA LYS A 140 -22.10 -29.28 -25.98
C LYS A 140 -21.48 -29.20 -27.38
N LYS A 141 -20.93 -28.04 -27.75
CA LYS A 141 -20.22 -27.85 -29.02
C LYS A 141 -18.95 -28.69 -29.08
N ALA A 142 -18.17 -28.74 -27.99
CA ALA A 142 -16.95 -29.54 -27.91
C ALA A 142 -17.22 -31.05 -28.09
N LYS A 143 -18.31 -31.58 -27.51
CA LYS A 143 -18.73 -32.97 -27.70
C LYS A 143 -19.18 -33.29 -29.13
N ALA A 144 -19.77 -32.32 -29.83
CA ALA A 144 -20.29 -32.50 -31.19
C ALA A 144 -19.24 -32.33 -32.29
N THR A 145 -18.07 -31.76 -31.97
CA THR A 145 -16.98 -31.53 -32.93
C THR A 145 -16.08 -32.76 -32.99
N ASP A 146 -15.89 -33.35 -34.17
CA ASP A 146 -15.10 -34.57 -34.39
C ASP A 146 -14.07 -34.43 -35.52
N ASP A 147 -13.78 -33.19 -35.93
CA ASP A 147 -12.77 -32.85 -36.93
C ASP A 147 -11.44 -32.41 -36.27
N GLU A 148 -10.47 -31.97 -37.07
CA GLU A 148 -9.15 -31.52 -36.59
C GLU A 148 -9.22 -30.32 -35.62
N SER A 149 -10.33 -29.57 -35.59
CA SER A 149 -10.55 -28.44 -34.65
C SER A 149 -11.10 -28.87 -33.28
N ALA A 150 -11.42 -30.15 -33.10
CA ALA A 150 -12.07 -30.64 -31.90
C ALA A 150 -11.27 -30.37 -30.58
N PRO A 151 -9.91 -30.42 -30.54
CA PRO A 151 -9.14 -29.98 -29.36
C PRO A 151 -9.26 -28.48 -29.02
N GLU A 152 -9.54 -27.64 -30.02
CA GLU A 152 -9.76 -26.21 -29.84
C GLU A 152 -11.14 -25.96 -29.24
N ALA A 153 -12.16 -26.71 -29.67
CA ALA A 153 -13.49 -26.68 -29.09
C ALA A 153 -13.49 -27.14 -27.60
N ASP A 154 -12.72 -28.18 -27.26
CA ASP A 154 -12.50 -28.57 -25.85
C ASP A 154 -11.80 -27.47 -25.05
N THR A 155 -10.85 -26.76 -25.67
CA THR A 155 -10.14 -25.64 -25.03
C THR A 155 -11.08 -24.46 -24.75
N ALA A 156 -12.00 -24.16 -25.67
CA ALA A 156 -13.04 -23.16 -25.45
C ALA A 156 -13.99 -23.55 -24.30
N ALA A 157 -14.40 -24.82 -24.22
CA ALA A 157 -15.24 -25.31 -23.12
C ALA A 157 -14.52 -25.24 -21.76
N LEU A 158 -13.24 -25.64 -21.71
CA LEU A 158 -12.41 -25.52 -20.51
C LEU A 158 -12.20 -24.06 -20.09
N THR A 159 -12.11 -23.14 -21.04
CA THR A 159 -11.99 -21.69 -20.75
C THR A 159 -13.28 -21.18 -20.13
N ALA A 160 -14.44 -21.48 -20.71
CA ALA A 160 -15.73 -21.10 -20.15
C ALA A 160 -15.97 -21.69 -18.74
N LEU A 161 -15.56 -22.96 -18.53
CA LEU A 161 -15.60 -23.58 -17.20
C LEU A 161 -14.68 -22.85 -16.21
N ARG A 162 -13.48 -22.45 -16.65
CA ARG A 162 -12.55 -21.68 -15.81
C ARG A 162 -13.16 -20.34 -15.39
N ASP A 163 -13.79 -19.62 -16.30
CA ASP A 163 -14.46 -18.35 -15.98
C ASP A 163 -15.57 -18.55 -14.93
N THR A 164 -16.28 -19.69 -15.01
CA THR A 164 -17.26 -20.09 -13.99
C THR A 164 -16.59 -20.37 -12.64
N ILE A 165 -15.49 -21.12 -12.62
CA ILE A 165 -14.69 -21.42 -11.41
C ILE A 165 -14.16 -20.13 -10.77
N ASP A 166 -13.54 -19.27 -11.58
CA ASP A 166 -12.99 -17.98 -11.16
C ASP A 166 -14.09 -17.12 -10.52
N ARG A 167 -15.28 -17.08 -11.13
CA ARG A 167 -16.41 -16.30 -10.59
C ARG A 167 -16.98 -16.89 -9.30
N VAL A 168 -17.16 -18.20 -9.21
CA VAL A 168 -17.64 -18.87 -7.99
C VAL A 168 -16.66 -18.68 -6.84
N ALA A 169 -15.35 -18.80 -7.12
CA ALA A 169 -14.31 -18.53 -6.14
C ALA A 169 -14.27 -17.05 -5.73
N PHE A 170 -14.56 -16.13 -6.66
CA PHE A 170 -14.66 -14.70 -6.37
C PHE A 170 -15.83 -14.38 -5.45
N ASP A 171 -17.05 -14.68 -5.89
CA ASP A 171 -18.29 -14.35 -5.16
C ASP A 171 -18.38 -15.10 -3.82
N GLY A 172 -17.94 -16.35 -3.80
CA GLY A 172 -18.11 -17.21 -2.65
C GLY A 172 -16.94 -17.21 -1.67
N ILE A 173 -15.71 -16.89 -2.08
CA ILE A 173 -14.54 -16.96 -1.19
C ILE A 173 -13.79 -15.63 -1.15
N THR A 174 -13.20 -15.18 -2.25
CA THR A 174 -12.23 -14.08 -2.19
C THR A 174 -12.85 -12.70 -1.91
N SER A 175 -14.14 -12.50 -2.24
CA SER A 175 -14.88 -11.26 -1.92
C SER A 175 -15.48 -11.22 -0.51
N VAL A 176 -15.73 -12.39 0.10
CA VAL A 176 -16.46 -12.51 1.37
C VAL A 176 -15.60 -12.98 2.54
N ALA A 177 -14.55 -13.75 2.30
CA ALA A 177 -13.67 -14.25 3.35
C ALA A 177 -12.77 -13.13 3.88
N ARG A 178 -12.75 -12.97 5.20
CA ARG A 178 -11.83 -12.04 5.88
C ARG A 178 -10.64 -12.71 6.53
N ASP A 179 -10.68 -14.05 6.66
CA ASP A 179 -9.55 -14.81 7.16
C ASP A 179 -8.48 -14.92 6.07
N PRO A 180 -7.23 -14.48 6.32
CA PRO A 180 -6.17 -14.50 5.31
C PRO A 180 -5.84 -15.90 4.78
N ALA A 181 -5.97 -16.96 5.60
CA ALA A 181 -5.67 -18.32 5.17
C ALA A 181 -6.74 -18.85 4.21
N VAL A 182 -8.02 -18.59 4.52
CA VAL A 182 -9.15 -18.89 3.63
C VAL A 182 -9.01 -18.14 2.30
N LEU A 183 -8.66 -16.86 2.34
CA LEU A 183 -8.52 -16.03 1.14
C LEU A 183 -7.38 -16.52 0.25
N ARG A 184 -6.21 -16.79 0.84
CA ARG A 184 -5.01 -17.26 0.10
C ARG A 184 -5.18 -18.67 -0.47
N ALA A 185 -5.73 -19.60 0.31
CA ALA A 185 -6.08 -20.92 -0.19
C ALA A 185 -7.18 -20.86 -1.26
N GLY A 186 -8.14 -19.94 -1.10
CA GLY A 186 -9.18 -19.62 -2.08
C GLY A 186 -8.63 -19.11 -3.40
N THR A 187 -7.69 -18.17 -3.38
CA THR A 187 -7.03 -17.67 -4.60
C THR A 187 -6.27 -18.80 -5.31
N VAL A 188 -5.55 -19.63 -4.55
CA VAL A 188 -4.79 -20.76 -5.10
C VAL A 188 -5.72 -21.79 -5.75
N GLY A 189 -6.72 -22.29 -5.02
CA GLY A 189 -7.62 -23.34 -5.50
C GLY A 189 -8.70 -22.85 -6.47
N GLY A 190 -9.01 -21.56 -6.45
CA GLY A 190 -10.08 -20.96 -7.24
C GLY A 190 -9.65 -20.23 -8.50
N SER A 191 -8.36 -19.93 -8.68
CA SER A 191 -7.88 -19.23 -9.88
C SER A 191 -6.50 -19.68 -10.35
N GLN A 192 -5.51 -19.77 -9.46
CA GLN A 192 -4.12 -20.00 -9.85
C GLN A 192 -3.86 -21.44 -10.32
N LEU A 193 -4.30 -22.45 -9.55
CA LEU A 193 -4.15 -23.86 -9.93
C LEU A 193 -5.03 -24.25 -11.13
N PRO A 194 -6.30 -23.81 -11.24
CA PRO A 194 -7.08 -24.02 -12.46
C PRO A 194 -6.40 -23.45 -13.72
N ALA A 195 -5.89 -22.21 -13.65
CA ALA A 195 -5.17 -21.60 -14.75
C ALA A 195 -3.87 -22.34 -15.11
N LEU A 196 -3.10 -22.75 -14.09
CA LEU A 196 -1.87 -23.52 -14.29
C LEU A 196 -2.17 -24.89 -14.92
N SER A 197 -3.19 -25.58 -14.41
CA SER A 197 -3.66 -26.85 -14.96
C SER A 197 -4.08 -26.72 -16.43
N ALA A 198 -4.79 -25.65 -16.78
CA ALA A 198 -5.15 -25.38 -18.17
C ALA A 198 -3.92 -25.13 -19.07
N ALA A 199 -2.93 -24.36 -18.61
CA ALA A 199 -1.70 -24.07 -19.33
C ALA A 199 -0.86 -25.34 -19.58
N VAL A 200 -0.60 -26.11 -18.52
CA VAL A 200 0.15 -27.38 -18.57
C VAL A 200 -0.53 -28.38 -19.51
N ALA A 201 -1.86 -28.52 -19.40
CA ALA A 201 -2.62 -29.43 -20.25
C ALA A 201 -2.67 -28.95 -21.72
N LYS A 202 -2.63 -27.63 -21.99
CA LYS A 202 -2.56 -27.09 -23.36
C LYS A 202 -1.20 -27.39 -23.99
N GLN A 203 -0.12 -27.24 -23.22
CA GLN A 203 1.23 -27.59 -23.64
C GLN A 203 1.37 -29.09 -23.93
N ALA A 204 0.75 -29.94 -23.12
CA ALA A 204 0.71 -31.39 -23.34
C ALA A 204 -0.01 -31.77 -24.63
N VAL A 205 -1.18 -31.19 -24.90
CA VAL A 205 -1.96 -31.46 -26.12
C VAL A 205 -1.20 -31.04 -27.38
N ALA A 206 -0.59 -29.84 -27.37
CA ALA A 206 0.26 -29.38 -28.47
C ALA A 206 1.45 -30.32 -28.69
N SER A 207 2.09 -30.78 -27.61
CA SER A 207 3.22 -31.72 -27.68
C SER A 207 2.80 -33.09 -28.23
N MET A 208 1.63 -33.61 -27.84
CA MET A 208 1.09 -34.88 -28.38
C MET A 208 0.80 -34.79 -29.87
N ARG A 209 0.29 -33.65 -30.34
CA ARG A 209 0.07 -33.41 -31.78
C ARG A 209 1.39 -33.41 -32.54
N VAL A 210 2.39 -32.65 -32.07
CA VAL A 210 3.74 -32.61 -32.68
C VAL A 210 4.38 -34.00 -32.75
N LEU A 211 4.27 -34.79 -31.67
CA LEU A 211 4.78 -36.16 -31.63
C LEU A 211 4.01 -37.11 -32.57
N GLY A 212 2.71 -36.89 -32.78
CA GLY A 212 1.89 -37.67 -33.72
C GLY A 212 2.17 -37.34 -35.19
N GLU A 213 2.45 -36.06 -35.49
CA GLU A 213 2.83 -35.59 -36.83
C GLU A 213 4.30 -35.93 -37.18
N GLY A 214 5.15 -36.13 -36.18
CA GLY A 214 6.59 -36.39 -36.35
C GLY A 214 7.39 -35.17 -36.81
N ALA A 215 6.78 -33.98 -36.77
CA ALA A 215 7.36 -32.71 -37.17
C ALA A 215 6.87 -31.59 -36.25
N ILE A 216 7.74 -30.63 -35.96
CA ILE A 216 7.41 -29.43 -35.17
C ILE A 216 7.47 -28.19 -36.05
N TRP A 217 6.37 -27.43 -36.10
CA TRP A 217 6.30 -26.18 -36.87
C TRP A 217 6.80 -25.00 -36.04
N VAL A 218 7.19 -23.90 -36.70
CA VAL A 218 7.65 -22.68 -36.01
C VAL A 218 6.61 -22.16 -35.03
N ASN A 219 5.33 -22.14 -35.43
CA ASN A 219 4.22 -21.72 -34.57
C ASN A 219 4.08 -22.60 -33.32
N ASP A 220 4.40 -23.89 -33.43
CA ASP A 220 4.33 -24.83 -32.30
C ASP A 220 5.46 -24.56 -31.30
N ARG A 221 6.67 -24.25 -31.79
CA ARG A 221 7.80 -23.84 -30.93
C ARG A 221 7.48 -22.56 -30.17
N THR A 222 6.94 -21.55 -30.85
CA THR A 222 6.56 -20.29 -30.22
C THR A 222 5.44 -20.47 -29.21
N ALA A 223 4.38 -21.22 -29.57
CA ALA A 223 3.25 -21.47 -28.67
C ALA A 223 3.67 -22.26 -27.41
N LEU A 224 4.56 -23.25 -27.55
CA LEU A 224 5.11 -23.99 -26.42
C LEU A 224 6.01 -23.12 -25.53
N ALA A 225 6.84 -22.25 -26.12
CA ALA A 225 7.69 -21.32 -25.37
C ALA A 225 6.89 -20.24 -24.60
N VAL A 226 5.86 -19.65 -25.22
CA VAL A 226 4.98 -18.68 -24.55
C VAL A 226 4.20 -19.32 -23.41
N ASN A 227 3.70 -20.54 -23.60
CA ASN A 227 3.01 -21.28 -22.53
C ASN A 227 3.95 -21.58 -21.35
N LYS A 228 5.23 -21.89 -21.60
CA LYS A 228 6.24 -22.12 -20.55
C LYS A 228 6.42 -20.90 -19.64
N ASN A 229 6.49 -19.70 -20.22
CA ASN A 229 6.61 -18.46 -19.43
C ASN A 229 5.38 -18.21 -18.55
N MET A 230 4.18 -18.45 -19.09
CA MET A 230 2.93 -18.37 -18.32
C MET A 230 2.90 -19.40 -17.18
N GLU A 231 3.39 -20.61 -17.45
CA GLU A 231 3.51 -21.67 -16.47
C GLU A 231 4.45 -21.28 -15.31
N ASP A 232 5.65 -20.79 -15.61
CA ASP A 232 6.63 -20.35 -14.60
C ASP A 232 6.07 -19.21 -13.73
N TYR A 233 5.36 -18.26 -14.34
CA TYR A 233 4.67 -17.19 -13.63
C TYR A 233 3.63 -17.75 -12.64
N LEU A 234 2.74 -18.64 -13.11
CA LEU A 234 1.70 -19.24 -12.28
C LEU A 234 2.28 -20.12 -11.17
N GLN A 235 3.34 -20.89 -11.45
CA GLN A 235 4.08 -21.65 -10.43
C GLN A 235 4.64 -20.73 -9.34
N GLY A 236 5.23 -19.59 -9.71
CA GLY A 236 5.74 -18.60 -8.76
C GLY A 236 4.64 -18.02 -7.86
N GLN A 237 3.47 -17.75 -8.42
CA GLN A 237 2.31 -17.25 -7.66
C GLN A 237 1.78 -18.29 -6.67
N VAL A 238 1.66 -19.55 -7.09
CA VAL A 238 1.23 -20.64 -6.21
C VAL A 238 2.26 -20.89 -5.09
N GLU A 239 3.55 -20.87 -5.40
CA GLU A 239 4.64 -21.04 -4.45
C GLU A 239 4.65 -19.94 -3.36
N LYS A 240 4.36 -18.70 -3.74
CA LYS A 240 4.24 -17.58 -2.79
C LYS A 240 3.09 -17.83 -1.81
N ASN A 241 1.92 -18.24 -2.30
CA ASN A 241 0.75 -18.50 -1.46
C ASN A 241 0.89 -19.80 -0.64
N ARG A 242 1.60 -20.82 -1.14
CA ARG A 242 1.90 -22.06 -0.39
C ARG A 242 2.59 -21.76 0.93
N ARG A 243 3.66 -20.95 0.92
CA ARG A 243 4.41 -20.59 2.13
C ARG A 243 3.52 -19.92 3.18
N PHE A 244 2.58 -19.10 2.72
CA PHE A 244 1.59 -18.47 3.59
C PHE A 244 0.62 -19.49 4.21
N ILE A 245 0.08 -20.40 3.40
CA ILE A 245 -0.83 -21.45 3.86
C ILE A 245 -0.15 -22.35 4.92
N GLU A 246 1.13 -22.70 4.71
CA GLU A 246 1.92 -23.48 5.67
C GLU A 246 2.21 -22.73 6.97
N ALA A 247 2.41 -21.41 6.91
CA ALA A 247 2.60 -20.58 8.10
C ALA A 247 1.30 -20.38 8.88
N ALA A 248 0.16 -20.30 8.18
CA ALA A 248 -1.14 -20.03 8.79
C ALA A 248 -1.85 -21.30 9.32
N LEU A 249 -1.56 -22.47 8.75
CA LEU A 249 -2.14 -23.76 9.15
C LEU A 249 -1.03 -24.75 9.55
N PRO A 250 -1.05 -25.33 10.77
CA PRO A 250 -0.10 -26.37 11.16
C PRO A 250 -0.13 -27.60 10.24
N GLU A 251 -1.29 -27.95 9.69
CA GLU A 251 -1.46 -29.03 8.71
C GLU A 251 -1.23 -28.56 7.27
N GLY A 252 -0.96 -27.28 7.01
CA GLY A 252 -0.89 -26.70 5.66
C GLY A 252 0.14 -27.36 4.76
N SER A 253 1.25 -27.83 5.33
CA SER A 253 2.26 -28.58 4.58
C SER A 253 1.76 -29.96 4.14
N ALA A 254 0.97 -30.65 4.97
CA ALA A 254 0.39 -31.94 4.62
C ALA A 254 -0.78 -31.78 3.65
N LEU A 255 -1.64 -30.78 3.87
CA LEU A 255 -2.83 -30.52 3.06
C LEU A 255 -2.49 -30.02 1.66
N PHE A 256 -1.62 -29.02 1.53
CA PHE A 256 -1.33 -28.39 0.24
C PHE A 256 0.16 -28.45 -0.15
N GLY A 257 1.07 -28.23 0.81
CA GLY A 257 2.51 -28.12 0.54
C GLY A 257 3.11 -29.34 -0.17
N LYS A 258 2.90 -30.54 0.37
CA LYS A 258 3.38 -31.80 -0.21
C LYS A 258 2.70 -32.13 -1.55
N PRO A 259 1.36 -32.06 -1.69
CA PRO A 259 0.71 -32.21 -2.99
C PRO A 259 1.23 -31.24 -4.05
N TRP A 260 1.45 -29.97 -3.70
CA TRP A 260 2.04 -28.99 -4.61
C TRP A 260 3.47 -29.34 -5.01
N GLN A 261 4.32 -29.78 -4.08
CA GLN A 261 5.67 -30.23 -4.43
C GLN A 261 5.66 -31.43 -5.37
N ALA A 262 4.73 -32.37 -5.20
CA ALA A 262 4.55 -33.49 -6.12
C ALA A 262 4.07 -33.01 -7.51
N ALA A 263 3.13 -32.06 -7.55
CA ALA A 263 2.67 -31.44 -8.79
C ALA A 263 3.82 -30.71 -9.52
N LEU A 264 4.58 -29.89 -8.80
CA LEU A 264 5.74 -29.16 -9.34
C LEU A 264 6.78 -30.12 -9.91
N ALA A 265 7.09 -31.22 -9.20
CA ALA A 265 8.01 -32.23 -9.70
C ALA A 265 7.49 -32.94 -10.96
N ALA A 266 6.19 -33.22 -11.04
CA ALA A 266 5.58 -33.82 -12.21
C ALA A 266 5.57 -32.87 -13.42
N ILE A 267 5.28 -31.59 -13.19
CA ILE A 267 5.36 -30.52 -14.20
C ILE A 267 6.79 -30.40 -14.73
N GLN A 268 7.79 -30.31 -13.84
CA GLN A 268 9.20 -30.24 -14.24
C GLN A 268 9.66 -31.47 -15.04
N ALA A 269 9.17 -32.66 -14.69
CA ALA A 269 9.45 -33.87 -15.43
C ALA A 269 8.83 -33.85 -16.84
N GLN A 270 7.61 -33.31 -16.97
CA GLN A 270 6.95 -33.11 -18.26
C GLN A 270 7.64 -32.03 -19.10
N ASP A 271 7.97 -30.88 -18.51
CA ASP A 271 8.70 -29.80 -19.18
C ASP A 271 10.03 -30.28 -19.73
N LYS A 272 10.78 -31.01 -18.92
CA LYS A 272 12.04 -31.61 -19.36
C LYS A 272 11.82 -32.55 -20.54
N LEU A 273 10.76 -33.36 -20.49
CA LEU A 273 10.43 -34.26 -21.60
C LEU A 273 10.07 -33.49 -22.88
N ILE A 274 9.31 -32.40 -22.77
CA ILE A 274 8.95 -31.52 -23.90
C ILE A 274 10.20 -30.84 -24.45
N GLN A 275 11.07 -30.31 -23.59
CA GLN A 275 12.32 -29.69 -24.00
C GLN A 275 13.23 -30.67 -24.73
N ASP A 276 13.46 -31.85 -24.16
CA ASP A 276 14.43 -32.83 -24.66
C ASP A 276 13.92 -33.59 -25.90
N LYS A 277 12.60 -33.84 -26.01
CA LYS A 277 12.02 -34.74 -27.02
C LYS A 277 11.10 -34.08 -28.02
N VAL A 278 10.68 -32.83 -27.80
CA VAL A 278 9.76 -32.11 -28.68
C VAL A 278 10.41 -30.84 -29.24
N LEU A 279 10.93 -29.96 -28.38
CA LEU A 279 11.51 -28.67 -28.80
C LEU A 279 12.97 -28.80 -29.28
N GLY A 280 13.79 -29.56 -28.56
CA GLY A 280 15.23 -29.72 -28.81
C GLY A 280 15.60 -30.83 -29.78
N ALA A 281 14.63 -31.59 -30.30
CA ALA A 281 14.87 -32.65 -31.27
C ALA A 281 14.67 -32.13 -32.70
N ASP A 282 15.61 -32.43 -33.60
CA ASP A 282 15.48 -32.11 -35.04
C ASP A 282 14.29 -32.82 -35.69
N THR A 283 13.99 -34.03 -35.21
CA THR A 283 12.77 -34.79 -35.51
C THR A 283 12.17 -35.30 -34.20
N PRO A 284 10.97 -34.84 -33.79
CA PRO A 284 10.30 -35.33 -32.58
C PRO A 284 10.03 -36.84 -32.67
N ASP A 285 10.79 -37.65 -31.93
CA ASP A 285 10.68 -39.10 -31.88
C ASP A 285 10.52 -39.56 -30.43
N TYR A 286 9.28 -39.54 -29.95
CA TYR A 286 8.90 -40.05 -28.65
C TYR A 286 7.50 -40.68 -28.68
N PRO A 287 7.30 -41.88 -28.11
CA PRO A 287 6.00 -42.55 -28.20
C PRO A 287 4.89 -41.72 -27.52
N VAL A 288 3.85 -41.37 -28.29
CA VAL A 288 2.69 -40.59 -27.81
C VAL A 288 2.06 -41.23 -26.56
N ALA A 289 1.97 -42.57 -26.52
CA ALA A 289 1.44 -43.29 -25.36
C ALA A 289 2.32 -43.17 -24.10
N GLN A 290 3.64 -42.99 -24.24
CA GLN A 290 4.53 -42.71 -23.10
C GLN A 290 4.38 -41.27 -22.63
N PHE A 291 4.27 -40.33 -23.56
CA PHE A 291 4.04 -38.91 -23.24
C PHE A 291 2.70 -38.71 -22.54
N ALA A 292 1.64 -39.34 -23.05
CA ALA A 292 0.31 -39.31 -22.47
C ALA A 292 0.26 -39.85 -21.03
N ARG A 293 1.12 -40.83 -20.67
CA ARG A 293 1.25 -41.28 -19.29
C ARG A 293 1.89 -40.23 -18.38
N GLN A 294 2.91 -39.52 -18.88
CA GLN A 294 3.52 -38.42 -18.14
C GLN A 294 2.53 -37.26 -17.96
N ASP A 295 1.84 -36.84 -19.04
CA ASP A 295 0.78 -35.84 -18.98
C ASP A 295 -0.30 -36.21 -17.96
N LYS A 296 -0.79 -37.45 -17.99
CA LYS A 296 -1.77 -37.92 -17.01
C LYS A 296 -1.21 -37.83 -15.58
N ALA A 297 0.02 -38.25 -15.33
CA ALA A 297 0.64 -38.16 -14.01
C ALA A 297 0.77 -36.70 -13.53
N THR A 298 1.12 -35.77 -14.43
CA THR A 298 1.17 -34.33 -14.12
C THR A 298 -0.20 -33.77 -13.77
N ARG A 299 -1.23 -34.10 -14.56
CA ARG A 299 -2.62 -33.69 -14.30
C ARG A 299 -3.13 -34.28 -12.99
N ASP A 300 -2.91 -35.57 -12.73
CA ASP A 300 -3.29 -36.23 -11.47
C ASP A 300 -2.62 -35.54 -10.26
N ALA A 301 -1.34 -35.16 -10.37
CA ALA A 301 -0.63 -34.45 -9.31
C ALA A 301 -1.13 -33.01 -9.09
N LEU A 302 -1.43 -32.28 -10.16
CA LEU A 302 -2.08 -30.96 -10.11
C LEU A 302 -3.48 -31.04 -9.48
N ASN A 303 -4.24 -32.08 -9.80
CA ASN A 303 -5.56 -32.35 -9.23
C ASN A 303 -5.46 -32.65 -7.72
N ALA A 304 -4.45 -33.42 -7.30
CA ALA A 304 -4.18 -33.64 -5.88
C ALA A 304 -3.78 -32.34 -5.17
N ALA A 305 -3.04 -31.44 -5.83
CA ALA A 305 -2.72 -30.11 -5.28
C ALA A 305 -3.98 -29.22 -5.17
N MET A 306 -4.88 -29.25 -6.15
CA MET A 306 -6.17 -28.54 -6.09
C MET A 306 -7.05 -29.07 -4.96
N ALA A 307 -7.18 -30.40 -4.83
CA ALA A 307 -7.91 -31.01 -3.72
C ALA A 307 -7.31 -30.62 -2.35
N GLY A 308 -5.97 -30.58 -2.28
CA GLY A 308 -5.25 -30.09 -1.11
C GLY A 308 -5.51 -28.62 -0.79
N ALA A 309 -5.61 -27.77 -1.80
CA ALA A 309 -6.00 -26.36 -1.64
C ALA A 309 -7.44 -26.24 -1.11
N TYR A 310 -8.40 -27.00 -1.64
CA TYR A 310 -9.77 -27.01 -1.10
C TYR A 310 -9.84 -27.50 0.34
N ALA A 311 -9.11 -28.57 0.69
CA ALA A 311 -9.03 -29.05 2.07
C ALA A 311 -8.39 -28.00 3.01
N ALA A 312 -7.43 -27.21 2.52
CA ALA A 312 -6.87 -26.09 3.26
C ALA A 312 -7.91 -24.96 3.47
N ILE A 313 -8.75 -24.66 2.46
CA ILE A 313 -9.87 -23.72 2.62
C ILE A 313 -10.86 -24.23 3.67
N ASP A 314 -11.26 -25.50 3.61
CA ASP A 314 -12.20 -26.09 4.58
C ASP A 314 -11.63 -26.02 6.01
N THR A 315 -10.37 -26.41 6.19
CA THR A 315 -9.70 -26.39 7.50
C THR A 315 -9.54 -24.97 8.04
N ALA A 316 -9.14 -24.03 7.20
CA ALA A 316 -9.04 -22.61 7.56
C ALA A 316 -10.43 -22.03 7.88
N GLY A 317 -11.43 -22.37 7.08
CA GLY A 317 -12.82 -21.94 7.24
C GLY A 317 -13.42 -22.43 8.56
N ASP A 318 -13.27 -23.72 8.88
CA ASP A 318 -13.76 -24.30 10.14
C ASP A 318 -13.08 -23.66 11.36
N ARG A 319 -11.78 -23.35 11.28
CA ARG A 319 -11.07 -22.61 12.34
C ARG A 319 -11.53 -21.18 12.47
N ALA A 320 -11.73 -20.48 11.36
CA ALA A 320 -12.23 -19.11 11.35
C ALA A 320 -13.64 -19.06 11.98
N ILE A 321 -14.52 -19.98 11.59
CA ILE A 321 -15.87 -20.16 12.17
C ILE A 321 -15.76 -20.42 13.68
N ALA A 322 -14.95 -21.37 14.13
CA ALA A 322 -14.78 -21.68 15.55
C ALA A 322 -14.17 -20.51 16.36
N SER A 323 -13.25 -19.74 15.76
CA SER A 323 -12.69 -18.52 16.34
C SER A 323 -13.75 -17.44 16.53
N LEU A 324 -14.54 -17.18 15.49
CA LEU A 324 -15.63 -16.20 15.53
C LEU A 324 -16.73 -16.61 16.51
N GLN A 325 -17.09 -17.90 16.58
CA GLN A 325 -18.03 -18.42 17.58
C GLN A 325 -17.52 -18.22 19.01
N ARG A 326 -16.25 -18.55 19.28
CA ARG A 326 -15.64 -18.30 20.61
C ARG A 326 -15.65 -16.83 20.97
N LYS A 327 -15.30 -15.94 20.04
CA LYS A 327 -15.37 -14.48 20.27
C LYS A 327 -16.80 -14.05 20.61
N ALA A 328 -17.81 -14.50 19.85
CA ALA A 328 -19.20 -14.19 20.11
C ALA A 328 -19.66 -14.67 21.51
N TYR A 329 -19.28 -15.89 21.91
CA TYR A 329 -19.60 -16.41 23.24
C TYR A 329 -18.87 -15.66 24.37
N LEU A 330 -17.59 -15.31 24.19
CA LEU A 330 -16.85 -14.52 25.18
C LEU A 330 -17.43 -13.11 25.33
N THR A 331 -17.82 -12.46 24.23
CA THR A 331 -18.48 -11.14 24.29
C THR A 331 -19.83 -11.23 25.00
N LEU A 332 -20.63 -12.26 24.70
CA LEU A 332 -21.91 -12.48 25.38
C LEU A 332 -21.72 -12.75 26.88
N GLY A 333 -20.75 -13.59 27.24
CA GLY A 333 -20.41 -13.90 28.62
C GLY A 333 -19.91 -12.68 29.40
N GLY A 334 -19.05 -11.85 28.80
CA GLY A 334 -18.57 -10.61 29.41
C GLY A 334 -19.69 -9.60 29.69
N VAL A 335 -20.64 -9.46 28.77
CA VAL A 335 -21.80 -8.57 28.95
C VAL A 335 -22.73 -9.09 30.05
N VAL A 336 -23.04 -10.40 30.06
CA VAL A 336 -23.86 -11.00 31.13
C VAL A 336 -23.21 -10.82 32.49
N LEU A 337 -21.89 -11.01 32.60
CA LEU A 337 -21.14 -10.79 33.84
C LEU A 337 -21.20 -9.32 34.30
N ALA A 338 -21.04 -8.36 33.39
CA ALA A 338 -21.11 -6.94 33.69
C ALA A 338 -22.53 -6.52 34.16
N LEU A 339 -23.58 -7.05 33.53
CA LEU A 339 -24.97 -6.81 33.94
C LEU A 339 -25.28 -7.43 35.31
N LEU A 340 -24.79 -8.65 35.59
CA LEU A 340 -24.93 -9.30 36.90
C LEU A 340 -24.19 -8.56 38.01
N LEU A 341 -22.97 -8.08 37.74
CA LEU A 341 -22.19 -7.28 38.69
C LEU A 341 -22.85 -5.94 38.99
N SER A 342 -23.37 -5.27 37.95
CA SER A 342 -24.13 -4.02 38.11
C SER A 342 -25.41 -4.23 38.94
N ALA A 343 -26.16 -5.31 38.67
CA ALA A 343 -27.34 -5.68 39.45
C ALA A 343 -26.99 -6.00 40.92
N TYR A 344 -25.88 -6.71 41.18
CA TYR A 344 -25.40 -7.03 42.52
C TYR A 344 -25.04 -5.77 43.33
N LEU A 345 -24.24 -4.87 42.75
CA LEU A 345 -23.85 -3.61 43.39
C LEU A 345 -25.06 -2.69 43.64
N PHE A 346 -25.99 -2.63 42.68
CA PHE A 346 -27.21 -1.81 42.78
C PHE A 346 -28.18 -2.31 43.89
N LEU A 347 -28.35 -3.63 44.01
CA LEU A 347 -29.16 -4.23 45.08
C LEU A 347 -28.52 -4.06 46.46
N GLY A 348 -27.18 -4.14 46.54
CA GLY A 348 -26.42 -3.89 47.76
C GLY A 348 -26.57 -2.44 48.27
N PHE A 349 -26.38 -1.47 47.37
CA PHE A 349 -26.56 -0.05 47.68
C PHE A 349 -27.97 0.28 48.18
N THR A 350 -29.00 -0.24 47.50
CA THR A 350 -30.40 0.09 47.80
C THR A 350 -30.89 -0.54 49.12
N ARG A 351 -30.41 -1.75 49.47
CA ARG A 351 -30.78 -2.41 50.74
C ARG A 351 -30.09 -1.79 51.95
N GLY A 352 -28.81 -1.40 51.84
CA GLY A 352 -28.04 -0.82 52.93
C GLY A 352 -28.60 0.51 53.43
N THR A 353 -28.87 1.43 52.51
CA THR A 353 -29.41 2.77 52.82
C THR A 353 -30.83 2.74 53.39
N ARG A 354 -31.70 1.84 52.92
CA ARG A 354 -33.09 1.74 53.40
C ARG A 354 -33.19 1.27 54.86
N LYS A 355 -32.35 0.30 55.26
CA LYS A 355 -32.36 -0.26 56.62
C LYS A 355 -31.84 0.76 57.64
N ALA A 356 -30.81 1.53 57.29
CA ALA A 356 -30.23 2.55 58.16
C ALA A 356 -31.21 3.70 58.47
N LEU A 357 -31.96 4.20 57.47
CA LEU A 357 -32.94 5.27 57.68
C LEU A 357 -34.13 4.85 58.55
N GLN A 358 -34.54 3.58 58.51
CA GLN A 358 -35.68 3.07 59.31
C GLN A 358 -35.34 2.96 60.81
N SER A 359 -34.10 2.59 61.15
CA SER A 359 -33.65 2.50 62.55
C SER A 359 -33.54 3.88 63.23
N ILE A 360 -33.12 4.91 62.47
CA ILE A 360 -33.01 6.29 62.98
C ILE A 360 -34.39 6.90 63.26
N ASP A 361 -35.38 6.69 62.37
CA ASP A 361 -36.77 7.17 62.55
C ASP A 361 -37.46 6.52 63.75
N ALA A 362 -37.19 5.23 64.02
CA ALA A 362 -37.75 4.52 65.17
C ALA A 362 -37.19 5.02 66.52
N GLY A 363 -35.88 5.28 66.61
CA GLY A 363 -35.22 5.77 67.84
C GLY A 363 -35.67 7.17 68.24
N ALA A 364 -35.85 8.07 67.27
CA ALA A 364 -36.30 9.44 67.52
C ALA A 364 -37.73 9.51 68.10
N ARG A 365 -38.64 8.59 67.72
CA ARG A 365 -40.02 8.57 68.22
C ARG A 365 -40.16 8.06 69.66
N ALA A 366 -39.28 7.17 70.13
CA ALA A 366 -39.33 6.63 71.49
C ALA A 366 -38.92 7.66 72.56
N MET A 367 -37.90 8.47 72.26
CA MET A 367 -37.44 9.55 73.16
C MET A 367 -38.47 10.66 73.33
N ALA A 368 -39.24 10.97 72.29
CA ALA A 368 -40.31 11.97 72.36
C ALA A 368 -41.46 11.58 73.31
N ALA A 369 -41.53 10.31 73.74
CA ALA A 369 -42.56 9.78 74.64
C ALA A 369 -42.08 9.60 76.10
N GLY A 370 -40.86 10.06 76.46
CA GLY A 370 -40.32 9.98 77.83
C GLY A 370 -39.82 8.60 78.27
N GLN A 371 -39.66 7.66 77.33
CA GLN A 371 -39.16 6.31 77.58
C GLN A 371 -37.69 6.22 77.16
N PHE A 372 -36.78 6.10 78.13
CA PHE A 372 -35.32 6.05 77.89
C PHE A 372 -34.84 4.59 77.86
N SER A 373 -34.79 4.01 76.66
CA SER A 373 -34.37 2.62 76.39
C SER A 373 -32.88 2.51 76.02
N ASP A 374 -32.26 1.35 76.25
CA ASP A 374 -30.79 1.21 76.29
C ASP A 374 -30.06 0.97 74.94
N GLN A 375 -30.73 0.81 73.77
CA GLN A 375 -30.00 0.52 72.50
C GLN A 375 -30.66 1.10 71.23
N ILE A 376 -29.99 2.05 70.57
CA ILE A 376 -30.31 2.52 69.20
C ILE A 376 -29.09 2.29 68.30
N ARG A 377 -29.00 1.12 67.66
CA ARG A 377 -27.81 0.71 66.87
C ARG A 377 -28.01 0.82 65.36
N VAL A 378 -27.14 1.58 64.69
CA VAL A 378 -27.11 1.76 63.22
C VAL A 378 -25.74 1.31 62.70
N ASP A 379 -25.65 0.09 62.16
CA ASP A 379 -24.41 -0.51 61.65
C ASP A 379 -24.12 -0.07 60.19
N THR A 380 -23.69 1.18 59.99
CA THR A 380 -23.13 1.69 58.72
C THR A 380 -21.79 2.42 58.96
N HIS A 381 -20.96 2.63 57.94
CA HIS A 381 -19.67 3.35 58.07
C HIS A 381 -19.74 4.79 57.53
N ASP A 382 -20.94 5.24 57.21
CA ASP A 382 -21.25 6.53 56.60
C ASP A 382 -21.88 7.49 57.62
N GLU A 383 -22.30 8.67 57.16
CA GLU A 383 -22.87 9.74 57.96
C GLU A 383 -24.14 9.32 58.73
N LEU A 384 -24.79 8.21 58.34
CA LEU A 384 -25.99 7.68 59.01
C LEU A 384 -25.68 7.02 60.36
N ASN A 385 -24.48 6.46 60.57
CA ASN A 385 -24.06 5.90 61.86
C ASN A 385 -23.77 7.00 62.90
N ASN A 386 -23.25 8.15 62.45
CA ASN A 386 -23.02 9.30 63.32
C ASN A 386 -24.33 9.86 63.90
N ILE A 387 -25.42 9.80 63.13
CA ILE A 387 -26.76 10.19 63.59
C ILE A 387 -27.32 9.19 64.63
N GLY A 388 -27.10 7.88 64.43
CA GLY A 388 -27.53 6.85 65.37
C GLY A 388 -26.86 6.95 66.76
N ARG A 389 -25.53 7.13 66.80
CA ARG A 389 -24.77 7.26 68.07
C ARG A 389 -25.13 8.51 68.89
N SER A 390 -25.51 9.59 68.23
CA SER A 390 -25.88 10.85 68.90
C SER A 390 -27.20 10.75 69.68
N LEU A 391 -28.15 9.91 69.21
CA LEU A 391 -29.42 9.66 69.90
C LEU A 391 -29.27 8.78 71.15
N GLU A 392 -28.33 7.83 71.15
CA GLU A 392 -28.05 6.92 72.27
C GLU A 392 -27.37 7.63 73.46
N SER A 393 -26.43 8.53 73.20
CA SER A 393 -25.73 9.29 74.24
C SER A 393 -26.63 10.25 75.04
N MET A 394 -27.77 10.67 74.47
CA MET A 394 -28.67 11.63 75.12
C MET A 394 -29.57 10.97 76.18
N ALA A 395 -30.03 9.73 75.93
CA ALA A 395 -30.91 9.00 76.85
C ALA A 395 -30.24 8.63 78.19
N GLY A 396 -28.92 8.38 78.21
CA GLY A 396 -28.16 8.00 79.41
C GLY A 396 -27.88 9.12 80.42
N SER A 397 -28.00 10.39 80.02
CA SER A 397 -27.66 11.56 80.87
C SER A 397 -28.82 12.03 81.77
N LEU A 398 -30.07 11.70 81.43
CA LEU A 398 -31.27 12.09 82.20
C LEU A 398 -31.46 11.31 83.51
N ARG A 399 -30.90 10.10 83.61
CA ARG A 399 -31.14 9.15 84.71
C ARG A 399 -30.25 9.39 85.91
N ARG A 400 -28.96 9.58 85.64
CA ARG A 400 -27.98 10.10 86.59
C ARG A 400 -28.31 11.58 86.71
N PHE A 401 -29.11 12.06 87.64
CA PHE A 401 -29.21 13.50 87.94
C PHE A 401 -30.15 13.68 89.12
N ALA A 402 -31.30 13.01 89.03
CA ALA A 402 -32.31 12.94 90.08
C ALA A 402 -31.78 12.36 91.42
N GLN A 403 -30.64 11.68 91.43
CA GLN A 403 -30.08 11.01 92.59
C GLN A 403 -29.11 11.87 93.44
N ALA A 404 -28.47 12.90 92.87
CA ALA A 404 -27.52 13.75 93.60
C ALA A 404 -28.18 14.84 94.46
N GLN A 405 -29.38 15.28 94.08
CA GLN A 405 -30.02 16.44 94.68
C GLN A 405 -30.34 16.30 96.17
N GLN A 406 -30.45 15.06 96.65
CA GLN A 406 -30.79 14.73 98.03
C GLN A 406 -29.61 14.83 99.02
N THR A 407 -28.35 14.88 98.55
CA THR A 407 -27.14 14.71 99.39
C THR A 407 -26.57 16.02 99.96
N MET A 408 -26.63 17.11 99.19
CA MET A 408 -26.05 18.43 99.56
C MET A 408 -26.74 19.12 100.75
N PHE A 409 -28.02 18.84 100.94
CA PHE A 409 -28.85 19.47 101.95
C PHE A 409 -28.33 19.27 103.39
N ASP A 410 -27.72 18.12 103.66
CA ASP A 410 -27.26 17.75 105.01
C ASP A 410 -25.90 18.41 105.41
N GLN A 411 -25.15 19.03 104.48
CA GLN A 411 -23.77 19.51 104.70
C GLN A 411 -23.64 21.00 105.09
N HIS A 412 -24.49 21.89 104.58
CA HIS A 412 -24.41 23.33 104.87
C HIS A 412 -24.79 23.72 106.32
N GLU A 413 -25.46 22.86 107.10
CA GLU A 413 -25.84 23.12 108.52
C GLU A 413 -24.65 23.11 109.50
N ALA A 414 -23.50 22.53 109.13
CA ALA A 414 -22.35 22.34 110.04
C ALA A 414 -21.28 23.46 109.99
N GLY A 415 -21.48 24.49 109.16
CA GLY A 415 -20.55 25.63 109.01
C GLY A 415 -19.64 25.58 107.78
N GLU A 416 -19.76 24.55 106.92
CA GLU A 416 -19.15 24.51 105.59
C GLU A 416 -20.04 25.28 104.58
N ILE A 417 -19.69 26.55 104.35
CA ILE A 417 -20.49 27.49 103.55
C ILE A 417 -20.45 27.23 102.02
N ASP A 418 -19.72 26.19 101.58
CA ASP A 418 -19.45 25.87 100.16
C ASP A 418 -19.95 24.46 99.74
N ALA A 419 -20.59 23.70 100.64
CA ALA A 419 -20.91 22.28 100.41
C ALA A 419 -22.00 22.06 99.34
N CYS A 420 -21.67 21.46 98.20
CA CYS A 420 -22.51 21.44 96.99
C CYS A 420 -22.93 20.03 96.51
N MET A 421 -24.03 19.96 95.75
CA MET A 421 -24.39 18.80 94.93
C MET A 421 -23.36 18.62 93.81
N ASP A 422 -22.87 17.39 93.56
CA ASP A 422 -21.91 17.09 92.48
C ASP A 422 -22.56 17.25 91.10
N ALA A 423 -22.53 18.48 90.57
CA ALA A 423 -23.02 18.81 89.24
C ALA A 423 -22.17 18.16 88.13
N GLU A 424 -20.93 17.78 88.42
CA GLU A 424 -19.98 17.18 87.47
C GLU A 424 -20.30 15.70 87.19
N ALA A 425 -21.10 15.04 88.03
CA ALA A 425 -21.61 13.70 87.75
C ALA A 425 -22.64 13.66 86.58
N PHE A 426 -23.14 14.81 86.10
CA PHE A 426 -24.26 14.90 85.15
C PHE A 426 -24.08 16.00 84.07
N PRO A 427 -24.00 15.66 82.78
CA PRO A 427 -23.81 16.65 81.72
C PRO A 427 -25.11 17.30 81.22
N GLY A 428 -24.98 18.50 80.63
CA GLY A 428 -26.08 19.21 79.98
C GLY A 428 -27.09 19.80 80.97
N ALA A 429 -28.34 20.01 80.53
CA ALA A 429 -29.39 20.69 81.30
C ALA A 429 -29.66 20.10 82.70
N PHE A 430 -29.24 18.86 82.92
CA PHE A 430 -29.26 18.18 84.21
C PHE A 430 -28.24 18.82 85.15
N GLY A 431 -26.94 18.83 84.85
CA GLY A 431 -25.94 19.57 85.64
C GLY A 431 -26.36 21.01 85.98
N VAL A 432 -27.03 21.71 85.06
CA VAL A 432 -27.57 23.07 85.28
C VAL A 432 -28.61 23.14 86.42
N MET A 433 -29.47 22.13 86.59
CA MET A 433 -30.42 22.11 87.70
C MET A 433 -29.74 21.84 89.05
N ALA A 434 -28.65 21.07 89.10
CA ALA A 434 -27.95 20.83 90.36
C ALA A 434 -27.16 22.07 90.75
N ASP A 435 -26.57 22.68 89.74
CA ASP A 435 -25.92 23.97 89.81
C ASP A 435 -26.87 25.06 90.33
N GLN A 436 -28.14 25.09 89.93
CA GLN A 436 -29.12 26.08 90.44
C GLN A 436 -29.43 25.95 91.94
N VAL A 437 -29.46 24.74 92.51
CA VAL A 437 -29.65 24.54 93.97
C VAL A 437 -28.39 24.93 94.73
N ASN A 438 -27.21 24.57 94.21
CA ASN A 438 -25.92 25.11 94.66
C ASN A 438 -25.91 26.65 94.63
N THR A 439 -26.52 27.23 93.59
CA THR A 439 -26.52 28.67 93.30
C THR A 439 -27.25 29.52 94.35
N LEU A 440 -28.21 28.98 95.11
CA LEU A 440 -28.95 29.77 96.11
C LEU A 440 -28.17 29.98 97.41
N VAL A 441 -27.50 28.93 97.90
CA VAL A 441 -26.62 29.04 99.07
C VAL A 441 -25.30 29.70 98.69
N ALA A 442 -24.80 29.39 97.49
CA ALA A 442 -23.77 30.20 96.87
C ALA A 442 -24.22 31.66 96.80
N SER A 443 -25.44 32.04 96.40
CA SER A 443 -25.90 33.43 96.14
C SER A 443 -25.38 34.53 97.08
N HIS A 444 -25.31 34.29 98.40
CA HIS A 444 -24.81 35.26 99.38
C HIS A 444 -23.27 35.26 99.54
N VAL A 445 -22.63 34.11 99.47
CA VAL A 445 -21.15 33.96 99.44
C VAL A 445 -20.63 34.35 98.05
N ALA A 446 -21.30 33.84 97.03
CA ALA A 446 -21.32 34.25 95.64
C ALA A 446 -21.42 35.76 95.53
N THR A 447 -22.43 36.54 95.94
CA THR A 447 -22.45 38.01 95.65
C THR A 447 -21.09 38.73 95.88
N LYS A 448 -20.32 38.32 96.90
CA LYS A 448 -18.95 38.80 97.17
C LYS A 448 -17.86 38.08 96.35
N MET A 449 -17.92 36.76 96.19
CA MET A 449 -17.04 35.95 95.30
C MET A 449 -17.41 36.02 93.80
N ASP A 450 -18.55 36.62 93.46
CA ASP A 450 -19.23 36.76 92.16
C ASP A 450 -18.79 38.09 91.57
N ALA A 451 -18.73 39.17 92.34
CA ALA A 451 -18.04 40.38 91.88
C ALA A 451 -16.53 40.12 91.63
N ILE A 452 -15.86 39.31 92.48
CA ILE A 452 -14.45 38.94 92.30
C ILE A 452 -14.27 37.92 91.16
N GLY A 453 -15.16 36.92 91.09
CA GLY A 453 -15.18 35.88 90.07
C GLY A 453 -15.53 36.43 88.69
N ILE A 454 -16.53 37.30 88.57
CA ILE A 454 -16.93 37.94 87.31
C ILE A 454 -15.79 38.75 86.72
N VAL A 455 -15.04 39.51 87.54
CA VAL A 455 -13.86 40.25 87.06
C VAL A 455 -12.73 39.30 86.64
N ALA A 456 -12.54 38.16 87.32
CA ALA A 456 -11.60 37.12 86.91
C ALA A 456 -12.05 36.34 85.65
N ASP A 457 -13.34 36.13 85.46
CA ASP A 457 -13.97 35.50 84.29
C ASP A 457 -13.86 36.42 83.06
N TYR A 458 -14.14 37.71 83.22
CA TYR A 458 -13.95 38.72 82.18
C TYR A 458 -12.49 38.80 81.72
N ALA A 459 -11.53 38.71 82.65
CA ALA A 459 -10.10 38.68 82.33
C ALA A 459 -9.66 37.40 81.58
N ARG A 460 -10.38 36.28 81.75
CA ARG A 460 -10.19 35.03 80.98
C ARG A 460 -11.00 34.98 79.68
N GLY A 461 -11.86 35.98 79.44
CA GLY A 461 -12.67 36.13 78.22
C GLY A 461 -14.12 35.61 78.29
N ASP A 462 -14.61 35.14 79.45
CA ASP A 462 -16.01 34.71 79.63
C ASP A 462 -16.89 35.86 80.15
N LEU A 463 -17.59 36.52 79.22
CA LEU A 463 -18.48 37.65 79.49
C LEU A 463 -19.95 37.25 79.69
N SER A 464 -20.26 35.95 79.67
CA SER A 464 -21.66 35.48 79.67
C SER A 464 -22.42 35.85 80.94
N ARG A 465 -21.71 35.96 82.06
CA ARG A 465 -22.25 36.22 83.39
C ARG A 465 -22.53 37.72 83.59
N ASP A 466 -23.81 38.10 83.71
CA ASP A 466 -24.21 39.45 84.14
C ASP A 466 -24.10 39.51 85.66
N ILE A 467 -23.53 40.60 86.19
CA ILE A 467 -23.60 40.83 87.63
C ILE A 467 -25.06 41.07 88.03
N ALA A 468 -25.48 40.45 89.14
CA ALA A 468 -26.88 40.57 89.52
C ALA A 468 -27.24 42.02 89.89
N ARG A 469 -28.47 42.43 89.56
CA ARG A 469 -29.00 43.78 89.84
C ARG A 469 -29.38 43.88 91.31
N TYR A 470 -28.43 44.35 92.10
CA TYR A 470 -28.66 44.41 93.54
C TYR A 470 -29.32 45.73 93.95
N PRO A 471 -30.44 45.70 94.69
CA PRO A 471 -31.14 46.90 95.11
C PRO A 471 -30.40 47.61 96.26
N GLY A 472 -30.64 48.92 96.40
CA GLY A 472 -30.04 49.73 97.45
C GLY A 472 -28.53 49.92 97.26
N GLN A 473 -27.77 49.93 98.35
CA GLN A 473 -26.33 50.27 98.31
C GLN A 473 -25.47 49.27 97.49
N LYS A 474 -25.95 48.04 97.27
CA LYS A 474 -25.26 47.03 96.43
C LYS A 474 -25.32 47.36 94.92
N ALA A 475 -26.18 48.29 94.48
CA ALA A 475 -26.33 48.69 93.08
C ALA A 475 -25.04 49.32 92.49
N ARG A 476 -24.23 49.97 93.31
CA ARG A 476 -22.95 50.57 92.88
C ARG A 476 -21.93 49.52 92.42
N VAL A 477 -21.97 48.31 92.99
CA VAL A 477 -21.11 47.18 92.56
C VAL A 477 -21.57 46.67 91.20
N THR A 478 -22.88 46.62 90.98
CA THR A 478 -23.50 46.28 89.70
C THR A 478 -23.11 47.28 88.60
N GLU A 479 -23.23 48.59 88.84
CA GLU A 479 -22.93 49.63 87.84
C GLU A 479 -21.47 49.60 87.34
N ALA A 480 -20.51 49.37 88.23
CA ALA A 480 -19.09 49.34 87.88
C ALA A 480 -18.71 48.08 87.07
N VAL A 481 -19.23 46.91 87.45
CA VAL A 481 -18.96 45.64 86.74
C VAL A 481 -19.66 45.61 85.38
N ASP A 482 -20.82 46.25 85.26
CA ASP A 482 -21.50 46.47 83.99
C ASP A 482 -20.73 47.30 82.98
N ALA A 483 -20.10 48.40 83.43
CA ALA A 483 -19.32 49.26 82.54
C ALA A 483 -18.16 48.48 81.91
N VAL A 484 -17.50 47.59 82.67
CA VAL A 484 -16.45 46.69 82.18
C VAL A 484 -17.02 45.64 81.22
N LYS A 485 -18.13 44.98 81.59
CA LYS A 485 -18.80 43.97 80.75
C LYS A 485 -19.21 44.55 79.40
N ASN A 486 -19.86 45.71 79.42
CA ASN A 486 -20.41 46.35 78.22
C ASN A 486 -19.28 46.79 77.27
N GLY A 487 -18.17 47.31 77.79
CA GLY A 487 -16.99 47.62 76.98
C GLY A 487 -16.38 46.39 76.30
N MET A 488 -16.22 45.30 77.05
CA MET A 488 -15.67 44.04 76.54
C MET A 488 -16.62 43.30 75.56
N LEU A 489 -17.93 43.30 75.82
CA LEU A 489 -18.93 42.73 74.92
C LEU A 489 -19.01 43.52 73.62
N ALA A 490 -18.93 44.85 73.69
CA ALA A 490 -18.96 45.69 72.51
C ALA A 490 -17.76 45.42 71.58
N VAL A 491 -16.54 45.31 72.11
CA VAL A 491 -15.36 45.02 71.30
C VAL A 491 -15.36 43.56 70.79
N ASN A 492 -15.75 42.59 71.62
CA ASN A 492 -15.85 41.18 71.18
C ASN A 492 -16.92 40.98 70.12
N ALA A 493 -18.04 41.68 70.19
CA ALA A 493 -19.06 41.66 69.14
C ALA A 493 -18.51 42.22 67.82
N GLU A 494 -17.71 43.29 67.88
CA GLU A 494 -17.07 43.89 66.70
C GLU A 494 -16.02 42.95 66.09
N ILE A 495 -15.15 42.33 66.92
CA ILE A 495 -14.16 41.34 66.48
C ILE A 495 -14.84 40.13 65.87
N LYS A 496 -15.84 39.55 66.55
CA LYS A 496 -16.59 38.39 66.07
C LYS A 496 -17.26 38.69 64.72
N SER A 497 -17.83 39.88 64.57
CA SER A 497 -18.44 40.36 63.34
C SER A 497 -17.45 40.42 62.16
N LEU A 498 -16.18 40.76 62.39
CA LEU A 498 -15.12 40.73 61.38
C LEU A 498 -14.58 39.32 61.11
N VAL A 499 -14.40 38.51 62.15
CA VAL A 499 -13.96 37.11 62.02
C VAL A 499 -14.99 36.26 61.28
N GLU A 500 -16.28 36.40 61.60
CA GLU A 500 -17.36 35.71 60.88
C GLU A 500 -17.41 36.12 59.40
N ALA A 501 -17.14 37.40 59.11
CA ALA A 501 -17.02 37.87 57.73
C ALA A 501 -15.82 37.22 57.03
N ALA A 502 -14.65 37.17 57.67
CA ALA A 502 -13.46 36.50 57.14
C ALA A 502 -13.67 34.98 56.91
N VAL A 503 -14.32 34.28 57.84
CA VAL A 503 -14.66 32.84 57.70
C VAL A 503 -15.67 32.62 56.58
N ALA A 504 -16.60 33.56 56.37
CA ALA A 504 -17.51 33.54 55.23
C ALA A 504 -16.84 33.98 53.91
N GLY A 505 -15.55 34.35 53.93
CA GLY A 505 -14.79 34.82 52.77
C GLY A 505 -15.06 36.28 52.38
N ASP A 506 -15.72 37.06 53.24
CA ASP A 506 -15.99 38.48 53.03
C ASP A 506 -14.98 39.36 53.79
N PHE A 507 -13.83 39.60 53.15
CA PHE A 507 -12.75 40.43 53.71
C PHE A 507 -12.97 41.94 53.51
N ARG A 508 -14.07 42.38 52.88
CA ARG A 508 -14.37 43.81 52.64
C ARG A 508 -14.92 44.54 53.86
N LYS A 509 -15.38 43.80 54.87
CA LYS A 509 -15.96 44.37 56.09
C LYS A 509 -14.90 45.06 56.94
N ARG A 510 -15.25 46.19 57.56
CA ARG A 510 -14.38 46.95 58.47
C ARG A 510 -15.10 47.23 59.78
N GLY A 511 -14.37 47.14 60.89
CA GLY A 511 -14.87 47.47 62.22
C GLY A 511 -14.74 48.97 62.49
N ASP A 512 -15.67 49.51 63.27
CA ASP A 512 -15.70 50.94 63.60
C ASP A 512 -14.78 51.25 64.81
N ALA A 513 -13.52 51.55 64.51
CA ALA A 513 -12.51 51.89 65.52
C ALA A 513 -12.84 53.17 66.32
N GLY A 514 -13.64 54.09 65.76
CA GLY A 514 -13.98 55.37 66.40
C GLY A 514 -14.90 55.21 67.63
N ARG A 515 -15.52 54.04 67.79
CA ARG A 515 -16.39 53.70 68.94
C ARG A 515 -15.64 53.26 70.19
N PHE A 516 -14.33 53.06 70.10
CA PHE A 516 -13.51 52.51 71.17
C PHE A 516 -12.36 53.46 71.53
N GLU A 517 -11.86 53.36 72.76
CA GLU A 517 -10.74 54.16 73.27
C GLU A 517 -9.57 53.26 73.69
N PHE A 518 -8.36 53.82 73.65
CA PHE A 518 -7.11 53.15 74.06
C PHE A 518 -6.90 51.78 73.36
N VAL A 519 -6.67 50.72 74.11
CA VAL A 519 -6.27 49.39 73.60
C VAL A 519 -7.35 48.73 72.72
N TYR A 520 -8.64 48.96 73.02
CA TYR A 520 -9.72 48.39 72.20
C TYR A 520 -9.80 49.01 70.81
N ARG A 521 -9.38 50.28 70.65
CA ARG A 521 -9.30 50.94 69.36
C ARG A 521 -8.17 50.37 68.50
N GLU A 522 -6.97 50.27 69.07
CA GLU A 522 -5.76 49.75 68.40
C GLU A 522 -6.01 48.35 67.82
N LEU A 523 -6.64 47.46 68.60
CA LEU A 523 -6.96 46.10 68.16
C LEU A 523 -7.91 46.04 66.94
N ILE A 524 -8.90 46.93 66.87
CA ILE A 524 -9.82 47.01 65.72
C ILE A 524 -9.11 47.60 64.49
N GLU A 525 -8.21 48.58 64.69
CA GLU A 525 -7.38 49.15 63.61
C GLU A 525 -6.41 48.08 63.01
N GLU A 526 -5.80 47.24 63.84
CA GLU A 526 -4.96 46.11 63.40
C GLU A 526 -5.76 45.05 62.63
N LEU A 527 -6.92 44.65 63.15
CA LEU A 527 -7.83 43.70 62.47
C LEU A 527 -8.31 44.24 61.11
N ASN A 528 -8.62 45.53 61.02
CA ASN A 528 -8.97 46.18 59.74
C ASN A 528 -7.81 46.14 58.74
N THR A 529 -6.57 46.29 59.21
CA THR A 529 -5.36 46.21 58.37
C THR A 529 -5.16 44.79 57.83
N LEU A 530 -5.35 43.77 58.67
CA LEU A 530 -5.33 42.36 58.25
C LEU A 530 -6.41 42.06 57.20
N MET A 531 -7.65 42.52 57.44
CA MET A 531 -8.76 42.35 56.49
C MET A 531 -8.48 43.03 55.15
N THR A 532 -7.88 44.21 55.15
CA THR A 532 -7.49 44.92 53.92
C THR A 532 -6.45 44.15 53.13
N THR A 533 -5.40 43.66 53.81
CA THR A 533 -4.33 42.90 53.15
C THR A 533 -4.83 41.58 52.55
N ALA A 534 -5.75 40.88 53.24
CA ALA A 534 -6.33 39.63 52.77
C ALA A 534 -7.32 39.84 51.60
N ASP A 535 -8.14 40.90 51.65
CA ASP A 535 -9.08 41.27 50.58
C ASP A 535 -8.35 41.59 49.28
N GLU A 536 -7.30 42.42 49.36
CA GLU A 536 -6.48 42.80 48.21
C GLU A 536 -5.73 41.59 47.63
N GLY A 537 -5.05 40.80 48.46
CA GLY A 537 -4.27 39.66 47.99
C GLY A 537 -5.10 38.55 47.32
N LEU A 538 -6.24 38.18 47.90
CA LEU A 538 -7.13 37.17 47.31
C LEU A 538 -7.94 37.74 46.14
N GLY A 539 -8.30 39.03 46.19
CA GLY A 539 -9.02 39.72 45.13
C GLY A 539 -8.21 39.78 43.83
N GLU A 540 -6.92 40.14 43.90
CA GLU A 540 -6.03 40.22 42.75
C GLU A 540 -5.82 38.85 42.09
N VAL A 541 -5.50 37.82 42.88
CA VAL A 541 -5.30 36.45 42.37
C VAL A 541 -6.61 35.87 41.81
N GLY A 542 -7.73 36.06 42.50
CA GLY A 542 -9.05 35.63 42.03
C GLY A 542 -9.46 36.32 40.72
N GLY A 543 -9.14 37.60 40.58
CA GLY A 543 -9.36 38.37 39.35
C GLY A 543 -8.50 37.87 38.19
N LEU A 544 -7.21 37.58 38.41
CA LEU A 544 -6.34 36.99 37.40
C LEU A 544 -6.84 35.62 36.94
N LEU A 545 -7.16 34.72 37.87
CA LEU A 545 -7.66 33.37 37.53
C LEU A 545 -9.00 33.42 36.80
N SER A 546 -9.87 34.37 37.15
CA SER A 546 -11.13 34.60 36.42
C SER A 546 -10.88 35.05 34.99
N ALA A 547 -9.88 35.91 34.76
CA ALA A 547 -9.46 36.33 33.41
C ALA A 547 -8.91 35.14 32.60
N VAL A 548 -8.03 34.32 33.21
CA VAL A 548 -7.49 33.09 32.57
C VAL A 548 -8.61 32.11 32.22
N ALA A 549 -9.59 31.90 33.10
CA ALA A 549 -10.74 31.03 32.84
C ALA A 549 -11.64 31.57 31.72
N ALA A 550 -11.67 32.88 31.51
CA ALA A 550 -12.33 33.54 30.39
C ALA A 550 -11.47 33.58 29.10
N GLY A 551 -10.27 32.99 29.13
CA GLY A 551 -9.33 32.96 28.01
C GLY A 551 -8.43 34.18 27.91
N ASP A 552 -8.50 35.16 28.82
CA ASP A 552 -7.63 36.33 28.81
C ASP A 552 -6.29 36.04 29.49
N LEU A 553 -5.25 35.80 28.67
CA LEU A 553 -3.87 35.58 29.11
C LEU A 553 -3.04 36.87 29.08
N THR A 554 -3.66 38.04 28.85
CA THR A 554 -2.97 39.34 28.82
C THR A 554 -2.82 39.97 30.20
N ARG A 555 -3.72 39.60 31.14
CA ARG A 555 -3.79 40.17 32.48
C ARG A 555 -2.60 39.74 33.34
N ARG A 556 -2.11 40.65 34.19
CA ARG A 556 -1.07 40.40 35.19
C ARG A 556 -1.45 41.08 36.51
N ILE A 557 -0.98 40.52 37.63
CA ILE A 557 -1.04 41.18 38.93
C ILE A 557 0.20 42.08 39.04
N GLU A 558 -0.01 43.39 39.06
CA GLU A 558 1.07 44.41 39.11
C GLU A 558 1.28 45.00 40.51
N VAL A 559 0.38 44.68 41.46
CA VAL A 559 0.42 45.21 42.83
C VAL A 559 1.43 44.43 43.67
N GLU A 560 2.31 45.14 44.40
CA GLU A 560 3.22 44.52 45.38
C GLU A 560 2.44 44.08 46.61
N LEU A 561 2.29 42.76 46.76
CA LEU A 561 1.63 42.13 47.91
C LEU A 561 2.67 41.58 48.90
N PRO A 562 2.46 41.74 50.22
CA PRO A 562 3.42 41.31 51.22
C PRO A 562 3.43 39.78 51.43
N GLY A 563 4.58 39.23 51.79
CA GLY A 563 4.74 37.85 52.26
C GLY A 563 4.23 36.79 51.26
N GLN A 564 3.40 35.86 51.74
CA GLN A 564 2.88 34.74 50.93
C GLN A 564 1.94 35.19 49.80
N PHE A 565 1.24 36.33 49.95
CA PHE A 565 0.36 36.85 48.89
C PHE A 565 1.16 37.31 47.67
N GLY A 566 2.33 37.93 47.88
CA GLY A 566 3.25 38.30 46.80
C GLY A 566 3.82 37.09 46.07
N GLN A 567 4.18 36.03 46.79
CA GLN A 567 4.63 34.79 46.18
C GLN A 567 3.53 34.13 45.34
N LEU A 568 2.30 34.07 45.85
CA LEU A 568 1.14 33.55 45.12
C LEU A 568 0.84 34.35 43.84
N ALA A 569 0.94 35.69 43.90
CA ALA A 569 0.76 36.55 42.74
C ALA A 569 1.83 36.31 41.66
N ASN A 570 3.10 36.15 42.06
CA ASN A 570 4.20 35.82 41.15
C ASN A 570 4.02 34.44 40.49
N ASP A 571 3.65 33.42 41.27
CA ASP A 571 3.38 32.08 40.75
C ASP A 571 2.19 32.06 39.78
N ALA A 572 1.14 32.83 40.08
CA ALA A 572 0.00 32.99 39.18
C ALA A 572 0.40 33.69 37.88
N ASN A 573 1.14 34.81 37.94
CA ASN A 573 1.67 35.51 36.76
C ASN A 573 2.54 34.59 35.88
N ARG A 574 3.45 33.83 36.49
CA ARG A 574 4.31 32.87 35.78
C ARG A 574 3.51 31.78 35.08
N THR A 575 2.43 31.31 35.70
CA THR A 575 1.52 30.33 35.09
C THR A 575 0.85 30.90 33.83
N VAL A 576 0.43 32.17 33.88
CA VAL A 576 -0.17 32.84 32.71
C VAL A 576 0.86 33.06 31.60
N GLU A 577 2.11 33.38 31.92
CA GLU A 577 3.19 33.49 30.92
C GLU A 577 3.48 32.16 30.21
N GLU A 578 3.62 31.06 30.95
CA GLU A 578 3.88 29.75 30.36
C GLU A 578 2.70 29.30 29.47
N LEU A 579 1.45 29.51 29.90
CA LEU A 579 0.27 29.25 29.08
C LEU A 579 0.25 30.11 27.81
N ALA A 580 0.54 31.41 27.94
CA ALA A 580 0.59 32.31 26.79
C ALA A 580 1.66 31.89 25.78
N ARG A 581 2.84 31.45 26.24
CA ARG A 581 3.92 30.93 25.38
C ARG A 581 3.46 29.68 24.62
N ILE A 582 2.87 28.71 25.31
CA ILE A 582 2.39 27.46 24.70
C ILE A 582 1.32 27.76 23.62
N VAL A 583 0.35 28.63 23.91
CA VAL A 583 -0.70 29.02 22.94
C VAL A 583 -0.08 29.72 21.72
N GLN A 584 0.93 30.58 21.92
CA GLN A 584 1.64 31.24 20.82
C GLN A 584 2.43 30.26 19.95
N GLU A 585 3.12 29.29 20.55
CA GLU A 585 3.86 28.24 19.86
C GLU A 585 2.93 27.33 19.04
N ILE A 586 1.76 26.98 19.60
CA ILE A 586 0.73 26.22 18.88
C ILE A 586 0.24 27.00 17.66
N ARG A 587 -0.07 28.31 17.79
CA ARG A 587 -0.48 29.14 16.64
C ARG A 587 0.57 29.18 15.54
N GLN A 588 1.83 29.46 15.88
CA GLN A 588 2.91 29.51 14.89
C GLN A 588 3.13 28.17 14.18
N THR A 589 3.06 27.07 14.94
CA THR A 589 3.22 25.72 14.39
C THR A 589 2.04 25.36 13.47
N SER A 590 0.81 25.66 13.87
CA SER A 590 -0.37 25.43 13.03
C SER A 590 -0.37 26.27 11.75
N ASP A 591 0.05 27.54 11.81
CA ASP A 591 0.21 28.39 10.62
C ASP A 591 1.25 27.78 9.65
N SER A 592 2.36 27.28 10.19
CA SER A 592 3.41 26.62 9.40
C SER A 592 2.93 25.30 8.77
N ILE A 593 2.16 24.49 9.50
CA ILE A 593 1.54 23.25 8.96
C ILE A 593 0.55 23.59 7.85
N SER A 594 -0.27 24.63 8.03
CA SER A 594 -1.24 25.07 7.03
C SER A 594 -0.55 25.51 5.73
N ALA A 595 0.54 26.29 5.83
CA ALA A 595 1.34 26.69 4.68
C ALA A 595 1.97 25.49 3.96
N ALA A 596 2.63 24.59 4.70
CA ALA A 596 3.24 23.38 4.14
C ALA A 596 2.21 22.45 3.48
N ALA A 597 1.03 22.30 4.09
CA ALA A 597 -0.07 21.54 3.50
C ALA A 597 -0.56 22.15 2.18
N GLY A 598 -0.61 23.49 2.10
CA GLY A 598 -0.92 24.22 0.86
C GLY A 598 0.11 23.98 -0.24
N GLU A 599 1.41 23.98 0.09
CA GLU A 599 2.48 23.65 -0.85
C GLU A 599 2.39 22.20 -1.34
N ILE A 600 2.13 21.25 -0.44
CA ILE A 600 1.92 19.84 -0.81
C ILE A 600 0.72 19.69 -1.75
N ALA A 601 -0.40 20.36 -1.47
CA ALA A 601 -1.58 20.32 -2.32
C ALA A 601 -1.30 20.87 -3.73
N ALA A 602 -0.58 21.98 -3.83
CA ALA A 602 -0.15 22.53 -5.11
C ALA A 602 0.81 21.60 -5.86
N GLY A 603 1.77 20.98 -5.15
CA GLY A 603 2.69 20.00 -5.72
C GLY A 603 1.99 18.74 -6.23
N ASN A 604 0.97 18.26 -5.51
CA ASN A 604 0.16 17.12 -5.96
C ASN A 604 -0.70 17.47 -7.17
N ALA A 605 -1.21 18.70 -7.27
CA ALA A 605 -1.93 19.14 -8.47
C ALA A 605 -1.03 19.15 -9.72
N ASP A 606 0.22 19.62 -9.59
CA ASP A 606 1.22 19.52 -10.66
C ASP A 606 1.53 18.06 -11.02
N LEU A 607 1.72 17.20 -10.01
CA LEU A 607 1.96 15.79 -10.22
C LEU A 607 0.78 15.09 -10.90
N SER A 608 -0.47 15.47 -10.58
CA SER A 608 -1.68 14.98 -11.27
C SER A 608 -1.62 15.31 -12.75
N MET A 609 -1.40 16.58 -13.11
CA MET A 609 -1.33 17.01 -14.51
C MET A 609 -0.22 16.27 -15.28
N ARG A 610 0.95 16.08 -14.66
CA ARG A 610 2.06 15.34 -15.26
C ARG A 610 1.76 13.85 -15.42
N THR A 611 1.02 13.26 -14.47
CA THR A 611 0.60 11.86 -14.53
C THR A 611 -0.43 11.65 -15.64
N GLU A 612 -1.39 12.57 -15.79
CA GLU A 612 -2.35 12.57 -16.90
C GLU A 612 -1.66 12.73 -18.26
N GLN A 613 -0.71 13.66 -18.37
CA GLN A 613 0.09 13.83 -19.59
C GLN A 613 0.92 12.58 -19.91
N GLN A 614 1.47 11.92 -18.89
CA GLN A 614 2.22 10.68 -19.05
C GLN A 614 1.32 9.53 -19.51
N ALA A 615 0.10 9.42 -18.97
CA ALA A 615 -0.89 8.44 -19.41
C ALA A 615 -1.24 8.65 -20.90
N ALA A 616 -1.51 9.89 -21.31
CA ALA A 616 -1.77 10.21 -22.73
C ALA A 616 -0.58 9.85 -23.64
N SER A 617 0.65 10.10 -23.18
CA SER A 617 1.86 9.76 -23.94
C SER A 617 2.08 8.24 -24.05
N LEU A 618 1.72 7.49 -23.00
CA LEU A 618 1.76 6.02 -22.99
C LEU A 618 0.71 5.44 -23.94
N GLU A 619 -0.47 6.02 -24.00
CA GLU A 619 -1.55 5.61 -24.92
C GLU A 619 -1.15 5.79 -26.39
N GLU A 620 -0.56 6.94 -26.73
CA GLU A 620 0.00 7.19 -28.07
C GLU A 620 1.15 6.24 -28.41
N THR A 621 2.03 5.96 -27.43
CA THR A 621 3.13 5.01 -27.59
C THR A 621 2.62 3.58 -27.80
N ALA A 622 1.61 3.17 -27.04
CA ALA A 622 0.99 1.85 -27.17
C ALA A 622 0.34 1.68 -28.56
N SER A 623 -0.41 2.69 -29.02
CA SER A 623 -0.99 2.69 -30.37
C SER A 623 0.07 2.62 -31.47
N SER A 624 1.15 3.41 -31.34
CA SER A 624 2.29 3.34 -32.28
C SER A 624 2.97 1.97 -32.27
N MET A 625 3.04 1.32 -31.11
CA MET A 625 3.59 -0.03 -30.98
C MET A 625 2.70 -1.10 -31.61
N GLU A 626 1.38 -0.96 -31.54
CA GLU A 626 0.45 -1.86 -32.25
C GLU A 626 0.63 -1.74 -33.78
N GLU A 627 0.75 -0.51 -34.30
CA GLU A 627 1.01 -0.25 -35.72
C GLU A 627 2.37 -0.83 -36.17
N LEU A 628 3.42 -0.64 -35.36
CA LEU A 628 4.74 -1.23 -35.60
C LEU A 628 4.69 -2.76 -35.58
N THR A 629 4.00 -3.35 -34.61
CA THR A 629 3.83 -4.82 -34.51
C THR A 629 3.15 -5.36 -35.77
N SER A 630 2.09 -4.70 -36.22
CA SER A 630 1.38 -5.05 -37.46
C SER A 630 2.30 -4.98 -38.68
N THR A 631 3.08 -3.91 -38.79
CA THR A 631 4.01 -3.69 -39.92
C THR A 631 5.14 -4.73 -39.94
N VAL A 632 5.73 -5.04 -38.78
CA VAL A 632 6.78 -6.07 -38.66
C VAL A 632 6.24 -7.45 -39.01
N LYS A 633 5.03 -7.79 -38.56
CA LYS A 633 4.36 -9.05 -38.93
C LYS A 633 4.09 -9.12 -40.43
N GLN A 634 3.59 -8.04 -41.03
CA GLN A 634 3.36 -7.95 -42.46
C GLN A 634 4.67 -8.09 -43.25
N ASN A 635 5.77 -7.51 -42.78
CA ASN A 635 7.09 -7.65 -43.40
C ASN A 635 7.61 -9.09 -43.35
N ALA A 636 7.43 -9.79 -42.22
CA ALA A 636 7.78 -11.20 -42.10
C ALA A 636 6.98 -12.07 -43.09
N ASP A 637 5.67 -11.83 -43.22
CA ASP A 637 4.82 -12.55 -44.17
C ASP A 637 5.17 -12.23 -45.63
N ASN A 638 5.44 -10.95 -45.95
CA ASN A 638 5.91 -10.52 -47.27
C ASN A 638 7.25 -11.18 -47.63
N ALA A 639 8.20 -11.24 -46.70
CA ALA A 639 9.49 -11.90 -46.91
C ALA A 639 9.32 -13.40 -47.20
N ARG A 640 8.42 -14.08 -46.47
CA ARG A 640 8.07 -15.49 -46.76
C ARG A 640 7.45 -15.67 -48.14
N GLN A 641 6.52 -14.80 -48.54
CA GLN A 641 5.91 -14.84 -49.87
C GLN A 641 6.93 -14.59 -50.98
N ALA A 642 7.77 -13.57 -50.82
CA ALA A 642 8.86 -13.27 -51.75
C ALA A 642 9.86 -14.41 -51.86
N ASN A 643 10.17 -15.10 -50.75
CA ASN A 643 11.02 -16.28 -50.75
C ASN A 643 10.42 -17.42 -51.59
N GLN A 644 9.12 -17.70 -51.43
CA GLN A 644 8.42 -18.71 -52.24
C GLN A 644 8.41 -18.37 -53.73
N LEU A 645 8.17 -17.10 -54.06
CA LEU A 645 8.21 -16.62 -55.45
C LEU A 645 9.62 -16.75 -56.05
N ALA A 646 10.66 -16.42 -55.28
CA ALA A 646 12.04 -16.59 -55.69
C ALA A 646 12.38 -18.07 -55.95
N ILE A 647 11.99 -18.99 -55.06
CA ILE A 647 12.17 -20.44 -55.26
C ILE A 647 11.46 -20.90 -56.54
N GLY A 648 10.22 -20.44 -56.79
CA GLY A 648 9.49 -20.74 -58.01
C GLY A 648 10.19 -20.22 -59.26
N ALA A 649 10.69 -18.97 -59.24
CA ALA A 649 11.43 -18.37 -60.35
C ALA A 649 12.76 -19.12 -60.63
N ALA A 650 13.45 -19.57 -59.58
CA ALA A 650 14.66 -20.39 -59.71
C ALA A 650 14.35 -21.72 -60.41
N GLY A 651 13.26 -22.40 -60.05
CA GLY A 651 12.85 -23.64 -60.71
C GLY A 651 12.49 -23.46 -62.19
N VAL A 652 11.86 -22.33 -62.55
CA VAL A 652 11.59 -21.98 -63.96
C VAL A 652 12.88 -21.70 -64.72
N ALA A 653 13.83 -20.96 -64.12
CA ALA A 653 15.11 -20.67 -64.74
C ALA A 653 15.98 -21.94 -64.92
N GLU A 654 15.95 -22.86 -63.95
CA GLU A 654 16.62 -24.17 -64.04
C GLU A 654 16.03 -25.02 -65.17
N SER A 655 14.70 -25.10 -65.26
CA SER A 655 14.00 -25.78 -66.36
C SER A 655 14.32 -25.13 -67.72
N GLY A 656 14.43 -23.80 -67.77
CA GLY A 656 14.86 -23.06 -68.96
C GLY A 656 16.29 -23.41 -69.38
N GLY A 657 17.20 -23.52 -68.40
CA GLY A 657 18.57 -23.99 -68.60
C GLY A 657 18.62 -25.40 -69.21
N GLU A 658 17.82 -26.34 -68.71
CA GLU A 658 17.73 -27.70 -69.28
C GLU A 658 17.25 -27.69 -70.75
N VAL A 659 16.26 -26.87 -71.08
CA VAL A 659 15.75 -26.74 -72.46
C VAL A 659 16.83 -26.17 -73.37
N VAL A 660 17.54 -25.12 -72.92
CA VAL A 660 18.66 -24.53 -73.66
C VAL A 660 19.77 -25.57 -73.89
N GLN A 661 20.10 -26.37 -72.86
CA GLN A 661 21.10 -27.44 -72.98
C GLN A 661 20.70 -28.49 -74.04
N LYS A 662 19.42 -28.85 -74.12
CA LYS A 662 18.89 -29.75 -75.16
C LYS A 662 19.00 -29.12 -76.56
N VAL A 663 18.77 -27.81 -76.68
CA VAL A 663 18.93 -27.08 -77.96
C VAL A 663 20.40 -27.07 -78.39
N VAL A 664 21.35 -26.82 -77.47
CA VAL A 664 22.80 -26.91 -77.77
C VAL A 664 23.17 -28.29 -78.29
N SER A 665 22.71 -29.35 -77.61
CA SER A 665 22.93 -30.74 -78.06
C SER A 665 22.39 -30.97 -79.47
N THR A 666 21.17 -30.52 -79.74
CA THR A 666 20.53 -30.68 -81.05
C THR A 666 21.27 -29.89 -82.14
N MET A 667 21.77 -28.69 -81.85
CA MET A 667 22.60 -27.91 -82.77
C MET A 667 23.92 -28.62 -83.08
N GLY A 668 24.53 -29.27 -82.10
CA GLY A 668 25.71 -30.13 -82.31
C GLY A 668 25.44 -31.32 -83.22
N ASP A 669 24.28 -31.98 -83.05
CA ASP A 669 23.84 -33.07 -83.93
C ASP A 669 23.59 -32.58 -85.37
N ILE A 670 22.94 -31.41 -85.54
CA ILE A 670 22.70 -30.77 -86.85
C ILE A 670 24.03 -30.40 -87.51
N GLN A 671 24.99 -29.85 -86.76
CA GLN A 671 26.31 -29.50 -87.28
C GLN A 671 27.04 -30.75 -87.78
N THR A 672 26.98 -31.85 -87.02
CA THR A 672 27.56 -33.14 -87.38
C THR A 672 26.90 -33.72 -88.64
N ALA A 673 25.56 -33.70 -88.71
CA ALA A 673 24.81 -34.15 -89.88
C ALA A 673 25.13 -33.31 -91.12
N SER A 674 25.24 -31.99 -90.99
CA SER A 674 25.55 -31.07 -92.08
C SER A 674 26.96 -31.28 -92.63
N ARG A 675 27.96 -31.51 -91.78
CA ARG A 675 29.32 -31.89 -92.21
C ARG A 675 29.31 -33.21 -92.99
N ARG A 676 28.57 -34.20 -92.52
CA ARG A 676 28.43 -35.48 -93.23
C ARG A 676 27.78 -35.32 -94.61
N ILE A 677 26.80 -34.42 -94.75
CA ILE A 677 26.22 -34.08 -96.05
C ILE A 677 27.28 -33.42 -96.95
N ALA A 678 28.07 -32.47 -96.42
CA ALA A 678 29.13 -31.81 -97.18
C ALA A 678 30.14 -32.82 -97.76
N ASP A 679 30.51 -33.84 -96.98
CA ASP A 679 31.39 -34.94 -97.41
C ASP A 679 30.76 -35.77 -98.54
N ILE A 680 29.47 -36.13 -98.41
CA ILE A 680 28.72 -36.87 -99.45
C ILE A 680 28.66 -36.06 -100.75
N ILE A 681 28.38 -34.76 -100.67
CA ILE A 681 28.36 -33.87 -101.84
C ILE A 681 29.75 -33.77 -102.49
N GLY A 682 30.82 -33.78 -101.69
CA GLY A 682 32.19 -33.88 -102.19
C GLY A 682 32.43 -35.16 -102.99
N VAL A 683 31.89 -36.30 -102.54
CA VAL A 683 31.95 -37.56 -103.31
C VAL A 683 31.14 -37.47 -104.61
N ILE A 684 29.95 -36.86 -104.59
CA ILE A 684 29.11 -36.68 -105.78
C ILE A 684 29.79 -35.78 -106.83
N ASP A 685 30.42 -34.68 -106.40
CA ASP A 685 31.23 -33.83 -107.29
C ASP A 685 32.39 -34.63 -107.91
N GLY A 686 33.04 -35.48 -107.11
CA GLY A 686 34.05 -36.43 -107.58
C GLY A 686 33.52 -37.42 -108.63
N ILE A 687 32.33 -38.00 -108.43
CA ILE A 687 31.66 -38.90 -109.39
C ILE A 687 31.29 -38.14 -110.67
N ALA A 688 30.78 -36.91 -110.56
CA ALA A 688 30.44 -36.07 -111.71
C ALA A 688 31.68 -35.73 -112.53
N PHE A 689 32.80 -35.39 -111.88
CA PHE A 689 34.09 -35.18 -112.54
C PHE A 689 34.58 -36.44 -113.27
N GLN A 690 34.56 -37.60 -112.61
CA GLN A 690 34.92 -38.87 -113.22
C GLN A 690 34.03 -39.19 -114.44
N THR A 691 32.72 -39.01 -114.30
CA THR A 691 31.73 -39.24 -115.38
C THR A 691 31.97 -38.30 -116.57
N ASN A 692 32.34 -37.04 -116.33
CA ASN A 692 32.69 -36.07 -117.36
C ASN A 692 33.96 -36.48 -118.13
N ILE A 693 34.98 -37.05 -117.46
CA ILE A 693 36.18 -37.59 -118.10
C ILE A 693 35.86 -38.88 -118.89
N LEU A 694 35.05 -39.79 -118.33
CA LEU A 694 34.59 -41.00 -119.03
C LEU A 694 33.79 -40.66 -120.29
N ALA A 695 32.90 -39.67 -120.21
CA ALA A 695 32.12 -39.18 -121.34
C ALA A 695 32.99 -38.49 -122.41
N LEU A 696 34.04 -37.76 -122.01
CA LEU A 696 35.04 -37.24 -122.93
C LEU A 696 35.76 -38.37 -123.67
N ASN A 697 36.23 -39.37 -122.94
CA ASN A 697 36.92 -40.53 -123.52
C ASN A 697 36.00 -41.28 -124.49
N ALA A 698 34.73 -41.47 -124.15
CA ALA A 698 33.73 -42.07 -125.02
C ALA A 698 33.44 -41.22 -126.27
N ALA A 699 33.38 -39.89 -126.14
CA ALA A 699 33.19 -38.98 -127.29
C ALA A 699 34.39 -39.01 -128.25
N VAL A 700 35.61 -39.12 -127.73
CA VAL A 700 36.84 -39.29 -128.53
C VAL A 700 36.83 -40.62 -129.27
N GLU A 701 36.48 -41.72 -128.61
CA GLU A 701 36.43 -43.04 -129.25
C GLU A 701 35.29 -43.12 -130.29
N ALA A 702 34.15 -42.46 -130.02
CA ALA A 702 33.06 -42.32 -130.99
C ALA A 702 33.46 -41.51 -132.24
N ALA A 703 34.26 -40.44 -132.08
CA ALA A 703 34.83 -39.69 -133.20
C ALA A 703 35.84 -40.53 -134.00
N ARG A 704 36.57 -41.45 -133.33
CA ARG A 704 37.52 -42.37 -133.94
C ARG A 704 36.85 -43.46 -134.80
N ALA A 705 35.63 -43.87 -134.45
CA ALA A 705 34.84 -44.87 -135.16
C ALA A 705 34.10 -44.34 -136.42
N GLY A 706 34.24 -43.06 -136.77
CA GLY A 706 33.65 -42.47 -137.98
C GLY A 706 32.11 -42.51 -138.01
N GLU A 707 31.51 -42.79 -139.18
CA GLU A 707 30.04 -42.80 -139.34
C GLU A 707 29.32 -43.84 -138.45
N GLN A 708 30.00 -44.91 -138.02
CA GLN A 708 29.42 -45.93 -137.12
C GLN A 708 29.32 -45.46 -135.66
N GLY A 709 30.10 -44.44 -135.27
CA GLY A 709 30.15 -43.90 -133.90
C GLY A 709 29.18 -42.76 -133.62
N ARG A 710 28.42 -42.30 -134.62
CA ARG A 710 27.59 -41.08 -134.54
C ARG A 710 26.55 -41.11 -133.40
N GLY A 711 25.88 -42.25 -133.19
CA GLY A 711 24.94 -42.43 -132.09
C GLY A 711 25.61 -42.40 -130.71
N PHE A 712 26.79 -43.01 -130.59
CA PHE A 712 27.58 -43.00 -129.36
C PHE A 712 28.14 -41.62 -129.03
N ALA A 713 28.52 -40.82 -130.04
CA ALA A 713 29.01 -39.45 -129.86
C ALA A 713 27.92 -38.54 -129.26
N VAL A 714 26.66 -38.68 -129.71
CA VAL A 714 25.53 -37.93 -129.15
C VAL A 714 25.26 -38.32 -127.70
N VAL A 715 25.23 -39.63 -127.39
CA VAL A 715 25.06 -40.10 -126.01
C VAL A 715 26.22 -39.64 -125.12
N ALA A 716 27.46 -39.71 -125.59
CA ALA A 716 28.63 -39.24 -124.84
C ALA A 716 28.59 -37.72 -124.59
N ALA A 717 28.15 -36.91 -125.56
CA ALA A 717 27.95 -35.48 -125.36
C ALA A 717 26.83 -35.18 -124.35
N GLU A 718 25.73 -35.94 -124.38
CA GLU A 718 24.62 -35.80 -123.42
C GLU A 718 25.04 -36.21 -122.00
N VAL A 719 25.77 -37.33 -121.85
CA VAL A 719 26.32 -37.78 -120.55
C VAL A 719 27.33 -36.76 -120.01
N ARG A 720 28.16 -36.18 -120.88
CA ARG A 720 29.10 -35.11 -120.50
C ARG A 720 28.35 -33.87 -120.01
N SER A 721 27.33 -33.43 -120.75
CA SER A 721 26.48 -32.30 -120.37
C SER A 721 25.79 -32.56 -119.03
N LEU A 722 25.26 -33.76 -118.82
CA LEU A 722 24.64 -34.18 -117.55
C LEU A 722 25.65 -34.21 -116.39
N ALA A 723 26.88 -34.66 -116.63
CA ALA A 723 27.95 -34.67 -115.64
C ALA A 723 28.39 -33.24 -115.27
N GLN A 724 28.52 -32.33 -116.23
CA GLN A 724 28.82 -30.92 -115.97
C GLN A 724 27.69 -30.23 -115.21
N ARG A 725 26.42 -30.52 -115.55
CA ARG A 725 25.25 -30.05 -114.79
C ARG A 725 25.23 -30.60 -113.37
N SER A 726 25.59 -31.88 -113.18
CA SER A 726 25.66 -32.52 -111.86
C SER A 726 26.78 -31.94 -110.99
N ALA A 727 27.95 -31.65 -111.56
CA ALA A 727 29.05 -30.96 -110.87
C ALA A 727 28.67 -29.52 -110.48
N GLY A 728 27.99 -28.79 -111.38
CA GLY A 728 27.45 -27.46 -111.09
C GLY A 728 26.47 -27.49 -109.90
N ALA A 729 25.49 -28.39 -109.93
CA ALA A 729 24.53 -28.57 -108.85
C ALA A 729 25.19 -29.03 -107.54
N ALA A 730 26.16 -29.95 -107.59
CA ALA A 730 26.90 -30.38 -106.41
C ALA A 730 27.68 -29.23 -105.77
N LYS A 731 28.29 -28.35 -106.57
CA LYS A 731 29.00 -27.16 -106.07
C LYS A 731 28.06 -26.15 -105.41
N GLU A 732 26.88 -25.91 -105.98
CA GLU A 732 25.85 -25.07 -105.38
C GLU A 732 25.34 -25.64 -104.04
N ILE A 733 25.06 -26.95 -103.98
CA ILE A 733 24.65 -27.62 -102.74
C ILE A 733 25.77 -27.55 -101.69
N LYS A 734 27.03 -27.76 -102.08
CA LYS A 734 28.18 -27.67 -101.18
C LYS A 734 28.28 -26.28 -100.55
N GLN A 735 28.07 -25.23 -101.34
CA GLN A 735 28.06 -23.85 -100.84
C GLN A 735 26.91 -23.63 -99.85
N LEU A 736 25.68 -24.04 -100.19
CA LEU A 736 24.52 -23.92 -99.29
C LEU A 736 24.71 -24.68 -97.96
N ILE A 737 25.33 -25.86 -97.99
CA ILE A 737 25.64 -26.63 -96.79
C ILE A 737 26.73 -25.95 -95.97
N THR A 738 27.76 -25.40 -96.61
CA THR A 738 28.82 -24.63 -95.93
C THR A 738 28.22 -23.41 -95.21
N ASP A 739 27.36 -22.66 -95.89
CA ASP A 739 26.64 -21.52 -95.31
C ASP A 739 25.72 -21.95 -94.15
N SER A 740 25.09 -23.13 -94.26
CA SER A 740 24.25 -23.68 -93.19
C SER A 740 25.06 -24.10 -91.96
N VAL A 741 26.27 -24.67 -92.15
CA VAL A 741 27.18 -25.01 -91.05
C VAL A 741 27.60 -23.75 -90.28
N LEU A 742 27.94 -22.67 -90.99
CA LEU A 742 28.31 -21.38 -90.38
C LEU A 742 27.15 -20.80 -89.55
N LYS A 743 25.91 -20.84 -90.07
CA LYS A 743 24.73 -20.37 -89.35
C LYS A 743 24.40 -21.22 -88.11
N VAL A 744 24.62 -22.53 -88.17
CA VAL A 744 24.43 -23.42 -87.03
C VAL A 744 25.49 -23.18 -85.96
N GLU A 745 26.74 -22.89 -86.35
CA GLU A 745 27.82 -22.54 -85.44
C GLU A 745 27.55 -21.20 -84.71
N GLU A 746 27.12 -20.17 -85.44
CA GLU A 746 26.69 -18.89 -84.85
C GLU A 746 25.47 -19.06 -83.92
N GLY A 747 24.47 -19.83 -84.35
CA GLY A 747 23.30 -20.15 -83.54
C GLY A 747 23.66 -20.91 -82.27
N SER A 748 24.59 -21.88 -82.35
CA SER A 748 25.07 -22.63 -81.19
C SER A 748 25.78 -21.73 -80.18
N ALA A 749 26.56 -20.74 -80.64
CA ALA A 749 27.24 -19.79 -79.76
C ALA A 749 26.24 -18.90 -79.00
N LEU A 750 25.20 -18.41 -79.67
CA LEU A 750 24.13 -17.60 -79.04
C LEU A 750 23.34 -18.38 -78.00
N VAL A 751 23.05 -19.66 -78.28
CA VAL A 751 22.31 -20.53 -77.36
C VAL A 751 23.18 -20.90 -76.14
N ASP A 752 24.48 -21.16 -76.31
CA ASP A 752 25.41 -21.37 -75.19
C ASP A 752 25.51 -20.13 -74.28
N GLN A 753 25.55 -18.94 -74.87
CA GLN A 753 25.53 -17.68 -74.11
C GLN A 753 24.21 -17.47 -73.36
N ALA A 754 23.06 -17.83 -73.96
CA ALA A 754 21.77 -17.84 -73.27
C ALA A 754 21.77 -18.82 -72.08
N GLY A 755 22.42 -19.99 -72.22
CA GLY A 755 22.56 -20.98 -71.15
C GLY A 755 23.36 -20.45 -69.95
N LYS A 756 24.50 -19.78 -70.22
CA LYS A 756 25.30 -19.10 -69.18
C LYS A 756 24.49 -18.03 -68.45
N THR A 757 23.71 -17.24 -69.19
CA THR A 757 22.85 -16.20 -68.62
C THR A 757 21.77 -16.79 -67.71
N MET A 758 21.19 -17.94 -68.05
CA MET A 758 20.24 -18.66 -67.18
C MET A 758 20.91 -19.12 -65.88
N GLY A 759 22.16 -19.60 -65.94
CA GLY A 759 22.94 -19.94 -64.74
C GLY A 759 23.19 -18.73 -63.82
N GLU A 760 23.49 -17.56 -64.39
CA GLU A 760 23.64 -16.31 -63.63
C GLU A 760 22.32 -15.84 -62.99
N ILE A 761 21.18 -16.04 -63.67
CA ILE A 761 19.84 -15.76 -63.13
C ILE A 761 19.57 -16.66 -61.92
N VAL A 762 19.79 -17.98 -62.02
CA VAL A 762 19.62 -18.92 -60.90
C VAL A 762 20.48 -18.49 -59.70
N GLY A 763 21.75 -18.15 -59.93
CA GLY A 763 22.64 -17.65 -58.88
C GLY A 763 22.16 -16.32 -58.25
N SER A 764 21.55 -15.44 -59.02
CA SER A 764 21.01 -14.16 -58.54
C SER A 764 19.72 -14.33 -57.74
N VAL A 765 18.83 -15.22 -58.18
CA VAL A 765 17.59 -15.55 -57.46
C VAL A 765 17.91 -16.24 -56.14
N LYS A 766 18.94 -17.10 -56.09
CA LYS A 766 19.41 -17.69 -54.83
C LYS A 766 19.86 -16.64 -53.81
N ARG A 767 20.57 -15.59 -54.23
CA ARG A 767 20.91 -14.47 -53.34
C ARG A 767 19.68 -13.73 -52.82
N VAL A 768 18.62 -13.60 -53.62
CA VAL A 768 17.36 -13.00 -53.17
C VAL A 768 16.68 -13.89 -52.11
N THR A 769 16.67 -15.20 -52.30
CA THR A 769 16.19 -16.17 -51.30
C THR A 769 16.93 -16.02 -49.96
N ASP A 770 18.26 -15.91 -49.99
CA ASP A 770 19.08 -15.72 -48.78
C ASP A 770 18.71 -14.40 -48.06
N ILE A 771 18.60 -13.29 -48.79
CA ILE A 771 18.20 -11.99 -48.21
C ILE A 771 16.78 -12.06 -47.61
N MET A 772 15.84 -12.75 -48.25
CA MET A 772 14.48 -12.90 -47.70
C MET A 772 14.48 -13.74 -46.41
N ALA A 773 15.36 -14.73 -46.30
CA ALA A 773 15.53 -15.50 -45.08
C ALA A 773 16.07 -14.62 -43.93
N ASP A 774 17.07 -13.78 -44.21
CA ASP A 774 17.62 -12.83 -43.25
C ASP A 774 16.58 -11.80 -42.78
N ILE A 775 15.78 -11.24 -43.71
CA ILE A 775 14.68 -10.32 -43.37
C ILE A 775 13.64 -11.00 -42.50
N SER A 776 13.28 -12.25 -42.79
CA SER A 776 12.32 -13.00 -41.98
C SER A 776 12.85 -13.27 -40.57
N ALA A 777 14.14 -13.58 -40.43
CA ALA A 777 14.79 -13.79 -39.13
C ALA A 777 14.85 -12.48 -38.32
N ALA A 778 15.31 -11.40 -38.93
CA ALA A 778 15.37 -10.07 -38.31
C ALA A 778 13.97 -9.56 -37.89
N SER A 779 12.95 -9.78 -38.73
CA SER A 779 11.56 -9.40 -38.40
C SER A 779 11.01 -10.20 -37.22
N GLN A 780 11.41 -11.48 -37.08
CA GLN A 780 11.02 -12.31 -35.94
C GLN A 780 11.68 -11.83 -34.64
N GLU A 781 12.96 -11.43 -34.71
CA GLU A 781 13.68 -10.84 -33.58
C GLU A 781 13.06 -9.49 -33.18
N GLN A 782 12.76 -8.61 -34.15
CA GLN A 782 12.04 -7.36 -33.90
C GLN A 782 10.69 -7.59 -33.24
N SER A 783 9.91 -8.59 -33.67
CA SER A 783 8.64 -8.94 -33.04
C SER A 783 8.82 -9.30 -31.57
N SER A 784 9.86 -10.07 -31.23
CA SER A 784 10.17 -10.42 -29.84
C SER A 784 10.63 -9.20 -29.03
N GLY A 785 11.43 -8.32 -29.64
CA GLY A 785 11.83 -7.05 -29.02
C GLY A 785 10.63 -6.15 -28.73
N ILE A 786 9.68 -6.03 -29.67
CA ILE A 786 8.47 -5.23 -29.49
C ILE A 786 7.59 -5.81 -28.37
N GLU A 787 7.46 -7.13 -28.24
CA GLU A 787 6.76 -7.74 -27.10
C GLU A 787 7.37 -7.35 -25.75
N GLN A 788 8.70 -7.32 -25.65
CA GLN A 788 9.38 -6.87 -24.42
C GLN A 788 9.11 -5.39 -24.13
N VAL A 789 9.12 -4.53 -25.16
CA VAL A 789 8.78 -3.12 -24.96
C VAL A 789 7.30 -2.96 -24.56
N ASN A 790 6.40 -3.76 -25.12
CA ASN A 790 4.99 -3.75 -24.77
C ASN A 790 4.77 -4.14 -23.30
N GLN A 791 5.51 -5.12 -22.79
CA GLN A 791 5.54 -5.44 -21.36
C GLN A 791 6.06 -4.26 -20.52
N ALA A 792 7.11 -3.56 -20.96
CA ALA A 792 7.62 -2.39 -20.26
C ALA A 792 6.60 -1.23 -20.24
N ILE A 793 5.88 -1.00 -21.34
CA ILE A 793 4.80 0.00 -21.43
C ILE A 793 3.67 -0.38 -20.45
N THR A 794 3.28 -1.65 -20.38
CA THR A 794 2.27 -2.12 -19.43
C THR A 794 2.69 -1.87 -17.98
N GLN A 795 3.95 -2.10 -17.63
CA GLN A 795 4.48 -1.78 -16.29
C GLN A 795 4.52 -0.27 -16.01
N MET A 796 4.83 0.54 -17.03
CA MET A 796 4.78 2.00 -16.91
C MET A 796 3.35 2.50 -16.72
N ASP A 797 2.36 1.91 -17.39
CA ASP A 797 0.94 2.23 -17.19
C ASP A 797 0.49 1.90 -15.77
N GLU A 798 0.84 0.70 -15.25
CA GLU A 798 0.55 0.31 -13.87
C GLU A 798 1.17 1.30 -12.86
N GLY A 799 2.42 1.71 -13.07
CA GLY A 799 3.08 2.73 -12.26
C GLY A 799 2.42 4.11 -12.38
N THR A 800 1.91 4.47 -13.56
CA THR A 800 1.20 5.73 -13.82
C THR A 800 -0.14 5.76 -13.09
N GLN A 801 -0.91 4.67 -13.14
CA GLN A 801 -2.15 4.52 -12.38
C GLN A 801 -1.90 4.54 -10.87
N GLN A 802 -0.82 3.89 -10.40
CA GLN A 802 -0.44 3.93 -9.00
C GLN A 802 -0.06 5.35 -8.55
N ASN A 803 0.65 6.11 -9.39
CA ASN A 803 0.94 7.51 -9.14
C ASN A 803 -0.33 8.36 -9.05
N ALA A 804 -1.31 8.14 -9.93
CA ALA A 804 -2.60 8.84 -9.87
C ALA A 804 -3.32 8.58 -8.53
N ALA A 805 -3.38 7.31 -8.09
CA ALA A 805 -3.96 6.95 -6.80
C ALA A 805 -3.19 7.56 -5.61
N LEU A 806 -1.85 7.58 -5.68
CA LEU A 806 -1.01 8.21 -4.66
C LEU A 806 -1.24 9.73 -4.59
N VAL A 807 -1.39 10.39 -5.73
CA VAL A 807 -1.68 11.83 -5.82
C VAL A 807 -3.04 12.15 -5.19
N GLU A 808 -4.06 11.34 -5.45
CA GLU A 808 -5.39 11.52 -4.86
C GLU A 808 -5.33 11.36 -3.33
N GLN A 809 -4.66 10.31 -2.85
CA GLN A 809 -4.50 10.06 -1.42
C GLN A 809 -3.66 11.14 -0.73
N ALA A 810 -2.60 11.62 -1.37
CA ALA A 810 -1.74 12.68 -0.84
C ALA A 810 -2.48 14.02 -0.81
N SER A 811 -3.31 14.33 -1.81
CA SER A 811 -4.15 15.54 -1.85
C SER A 811 -5.18 15.52 -0.73
N ALA A 812 -5.87 14.39 -0.53
CA ALA A 812 -6.80 14.22 0.60
C ALA A 812 -6.10 14.38 1.96
N SER A 813 -4.88 13.85 2.09
CA SER A 813 -4.08 13.98 3.31
C SER A 813 -3.65 15.42 3.58
N ALA A 814 -3.20 16.14 2.55
CA ALA A 814 -2.83 17.55 2.64
C ALA A 814 -4.03 18.44 3.04
N GLU A 815 -5.20 18.20 2.43
CA GLU A 815 -6.42 18.92 2.80
C GLU A 815 -6.85 18.61 4.24
N SER A 816 -6.75 17.35 4.69
CA SER A 816 -7.02 17.00 6.09
C SER A 816 -6.05 17.69 7.07
N LEU A 817 -4.76 17.76 6.74
CA LEU A 817 -3.77 18.47 7.55
C LEU A 817 -4.08 19.97 7.63
N ARG A 818 -4.50 20.59 6.52
CA ARG A 818 -4.93 21.99 6.47
C ARG A 818 -6.13 22.22 7.38
N GLN A 819 -7.16 21.36 7.31
CA GLN A 819 -8.34 21.44 8.17
C GLN A 819 -8.01 21.23 9.66
N GLN A 820 -7.11 20.31 9.99
CA GLN A 820 -6.66 20.08 11.37
C GLN A 820 -5.87 21.28 11.92
N ALA A 821 -4.98 21.87 11.11
CA ALA A 821 -4.26 23.08 11.48
C ALA A 821 -5.22 24.26 11.72
N GLU A 822 -6.21 24.45 10.84
CA GLU A 822 -7.24 25.49 10.99
C GLU A 822 -8.09 25.26 12.25
N ALA A 823 -8.47 24.01 12.54
CA ALA A 823 -9.19 23.66 13.76
C ALA A 823 -8.36 23.93 15.03
N LEU A 824 -7.05 23.67 15.01
CA LEU A 824 -6.15 24.01 16.12
C LEU A 824 -6.07 25.52 16.34
N VAL A 825 -5.93 26.31 15.26
CA VAL A 825 -5.95 27.79 15.33
C VAL A 825 -7.28 28.28 15.91
N GLN A 826 -8.41 27.72 15.49
CA GLN A 826 -9.73 28.08 16.05
C GLN A 826 -9.86 27.68 17.52
N ALA A 827 -9.36 26.51 17.91
CA ALA A 827 -9.42 26.03 19.29
C ALA A 827 -8.63 26.93 20.25
N VAL A 828 -7.47 27.43 19.81
CA VAL A 828 -6.64 28.34 20.62
C VAL A 828 -7.05 29.82 20.47
N ALA A 829 -7.89 30.17 19.49
CA ALA A 829 -8.38 31.54 19.28
C ALA A 829 -9.26 32.04 20.44
N ALA A 830 -9.80 31.15 21.27
CA ALA A 830 -10.48 31.51 22.51
C ALA A 830 -9.55 32.21 23.52
N PHE A 831 -8.23 32.01 23.42
CA PHE A 831 -7.24 32.63 24.29
C PHE A 831 -6.74 33.96 23.71
N GLN A 832 -6.99 35.05 24.44
CA GLN A 832 -6.48 36.37 24.14
C GLN A 832 -5.02 36.47 24.60
N LEU A 833 -4.13 36.66 23.64
CA LEU A 833 -2.71 36.90 23.87
C LEU A 833 -2.45 38.41 23.79
N ALA A 834 -1.48 38.88 24.57
CA ALA A 834 -1.06 40.26 24.53
C ALA A 834 -0.56 40.54 23.11
N ARG A 835 -1.29 41.38 22.37
CA ARG A 835 -0.89 41.74 21.02
C ARG A 835 0.43 42.48 21.16
N GLN A 836 1.54 41.87 20.74
CA GLN A 836 2.82 42.57 20.62
C GLN A 836 2.62 43.75 19.67
N GLN A 837 2.39 44.91 20.26
CA GLN A 837 2.23 46.18 19.57
C GLN A 837 3.64 46.73 19.31
N ALA A 838 4.41 46.00 18.49
CA ALA A 838 5.76 46.39 18.11
C ALA A 838 6.11 45.84 16.71
N ALA A 839 5.49 46.40 15.67
CA ALA A 839 6.05 46.49 14.30
C ALA A 839 5.19 47.32 13.31
N ALA A 840 4.03 47.83 13.70
CA ALA A 840 3.17 48.62 12.80
C ALA A 840 3.50 50.13 12.83
N ARG A 841 4.75 50.53 12.58
CA ARG A 841 5.13 51.94 12.36
C ARG A 841 6.31 52.12 11.39
N THR A 842 6.31 51.47 10.24
CA THR A 842 7.03 51.96 9.04
C THR A 842 6.46 51.26 7.80
N ALA A 843 5.43 51.84 7.19
CA ALA A 843 5.15 51.75 5.75
C ALA A 843 3.81 52.44 5.43
N SER A 844 3.83 53.76 5.28
CA SER A 844 2.87 54.45 4.43
C SER A 844 3.59 55.59 3.73
N ALA A 845 3.93 55.36 2.45
CA ALA A 845 3.95 56.32 1.34
C ALA A 845 4.95 55.89 0.25
N ALA A 846 4.52 55.06 -0.69
CA ALA A 846 4.93 55.16 -2.10
C ALA A 846 3.94 54.42 -3.01
N LYS A 847 3.51 55.13 -4.06
CA LYS A 847 2.45 54.85 -5.03
C LYS A 847 2.85 53.73 -6.03
N PRO A 848 1.91 52.99 -6.65
CA PRO A 848 2.24 51.83 -7.48
C PRO A 848 2.65 52.25 -8.90
N ALA A 849 3.72 51.65 -9.42
CA ALA A 849 4.03 51.58 -10.84
C ALA A 849 4.14 50.10 -11.22
N ALA A 850 3.37 49.71 -12.23
CA ALA A 850 3.27 48.35 -12.73
C ALA A 850 4.52 47.95 -13.53
N SER A 851 5.06 46.77 -13.24
CA SER A 851 5.73 45.92 -14.23
C SER A 851 5.68 44.46 -13.76
N THR A 852 5.07 43.65 -14.60
CA THR A 852 5.05 42.18 -14.63
C THR A 852 6.43 41.57 -14.45
N HIS A 853 6.61 40.59 -13.54
CA HIS A 853 7.36 39.36 -13.79
C HIS A 853 7.12 38.29 -12.71
N SER A 854 6.87 37.10 -13.26
CA SER A 854 6.90 35.70 -12.80
C SER A 854 7.34 35.35 -11.36
N HIS A 855 6.61 34.36 -10.84
CA HIS A 855 6.73 33.74 -9.52
C HIS A 855 8.11 33.16 -9.22
N ALA A 856 8.78 33.72 -8.20
CA ALA A 856 9.80 33.06 -7.41
C ALA A 856 9.26 32.88 -5.97
N HIS A 857 9.28 31.66 -5.47
CA HIS A 857 8.89 31.31 -4.09
C HIS A 857 9.88 31.93 -3.08
N PRO A 858 9.41 32.44 -1.92
CA PRO A 858 10.24 33.16 -0.97
C PRO A 858 11.00 32.24 -0.01
N ALA A 859 12.21 32.68 0.34
CA ALA A 859 13.12 32.05 1.28
C ALA A 859 12.66 32.18 2.75
N ALA A 860 12.74 31.08 3.50
CA ALA A 860 12.79 31.07 4.96
C ALA A 860 14.23 31.27 5.46
N ALA A 861 14.34 31.87 6.64
CA ALA A 861 15.51 32.52 7.20
C ALA A 861 16.76 31.63 7.37
N ALA A 862 17.89 32.33 7.31
CA ALA A 862 19.25 31.82 7.37
C ALA A 862 19.59 31.21 8.74
N ASP A 863 19.99 29.93 8.69
CA ASP A 863 20.91 29.32 9.63
C ASP A 863 22.14 28.88 8.83
N ASP A 864 23.30 29.16 9.41
CA ASP A 864 24.66 29.05 8.87
C ASP A 864 24.98 27.61 8.40
N LYS A 865 24.63 27.26 7.16
CA LYS A 865 24.85 25.92 6.60
C LYS A 865 26.17 25.84 5.85
N VAL A 866 27.15 25.18 6.48
CA VAL A 866 28.05 24.31 5.73
C VAL A 866 27.16 23.37 4.92
N ALA A 867 27.24 23.43 3.58
CA ALA A 867 26.43 22.58 2.71
C ALA A 867 26.61 21.10 3.12
N SER A 868 25.49 20.40 3.35
CA SER A 868 25.50 18.98 3.67
C SER A 868 26.02 18.19 2.47
N PHE A 869 26.75 17.09 2.72
CA PHE A 869 27.18 16.17 1.65
C PHE A 869 26.00 15.68 0.79
N GLU A 870 24.80 15.57 1.37
CA GLU A 870 23.60 15.18 0.63
C GLU A 870 23.15 16.29 -0.36
N ASP A 871 23.25 17.57 0.03
CA ASP A 871 22.93 18.69 -0.87
C ASP A 871 23.90 18.73 -2.07
N MET A 872 25.19 18.49 -1.81
CA MET A 872 26.21 18.42 -2.86
C MET A 872 25.94 17.29 -3.86
N ILE A 873 25.49 16.12 -3.37
CA ILE A 873 25.10 14.98 -4.22
C ILE A 873 23.89 15.34 -5.08
N GLN A 874 22.83 15.87 -4.48
CA GLN A 874 21.61 16.20 -5.22
C GLN A 874 21.87 17.22 -6.33
N ARG A 875 22.69 18.24 -6.06
CA ARG A 875 23.06 19.26 -7.06
C ARG A 875 23.87 18.67 -8.21
N HIS A 876 24.75 17.70 -7.95
CA HIS A 876 25.50 17.01 -9.01
C HIS A 876 24.65 16.04 -9.83
N VAL A 877 23.67 15.38 -9.21
CA VAL A 877 22.74 14.51 -9.94
C VAL A 877 21.82 15.34 -10.86
N GLN A 878 21.37 16.52 -10.40
CA GLN A 878 20.48 17.39 -11.18
C GLN A 878 21.13 18.03 -12.42
N TRP A 879 22.47 18.04 -12.51
CA TRP A 879 23.18 18.59 -13.66
C TRP A 879 22.87 17.86 -14.97
N LYS A 880 22.58 16.55 -14.95
CA LYS A 880 22.17 15.81 -16.16
C LYS A 880 20.86 16.37 -16.72
N LEU A 881 19.89 16.63 -15.83
CA LEU A 881 18.62 17.23 -16.22
C LEU A 881 18.82 18.66 -16.74
N ARG A 882 19.67 19.45 -16.09
CA ARG A 882 20.00 20.82 -16.51
C ARG A 882 20.67 20.89 -17.88
N LEU A 883 21.61 19.98 -18.18
CA LEU A 883 22.20 19.89 -19.51
C LEU A 883 21.18 19.40 -20.54
N LYS A 884 20.33 18.42 -20.19
CA LYS A 884 19.27 17.92 -21.09
C LYS A 884 18.26 19.01 -21.46
N THR A 885 17.81 19.82 -20.50
CA THR A 885 16.89 20.93 -20.78
C THR A 885 17.54 22.04 -21.60
N TYR A 886 18.84 22.31 -21.38
CA TYR A 886 19.64 23.20 -22.22
C TYR A 886 19.75 22.69 -23.67
N LEU A 887 20.08 21.42 -23.88
CA LEU A 887 20.16 20.82 -25.22
C LEU A 887 18.82 20.84 -25.98
N GLN A 888 17.70 20.78 -25.26
CA GLN A 888 16.34 20.80 -25.81
C GLN A 888 15.82 22.22 -26.10
N GLY A 889 16.60 23.27 -25.81
CA GLY A 889 16.16 24.67 -25.96
C GLY A 889 15.01 25.07 -25.01
N LYS A 890 14.74 24.27 -23.97
CA LYS A 890 13.68 24.49 -22.98
C LYS A 890 14.15 25.31 -21.77
N SER A 891 15.42 25.72 -21.76
CA SER A 891 16.00 26.56 -20.72
C SER A 891 16.30 27.95 -21.28
N GLU A 892 15.86 29.00 -20.59
CA GLU A 892 16.26 30.39 -20.88
C GLU A 892 17.70 30.70 -20.40
N GLU A 893 18.31 29.77 -19.66
CA GLU A 893 19.65 29.91 -19.11
C GLU A 893 20.75 29.69 -20.17
N GLN A 894 21.56 30.71 -20.44
CA GLN A 894 22.77 30.57 -21.25
C GLN A 894 23.91 29.96 -20.43
N LEU A 895 24.21 28.69 -20.68
CA LEU A 895 25.39 28.03 -20.13
C LEU A 895 26.64 28.40 -20.94
N ASP A 896 27.59 29.09 -20.31
CA ASP A 896 28.91 29.36 -20.86
C ASP A 896 29.88 28.20 -20.55
N PRO A 897 30.48 27.52 -21.55
CA PRO A 897 31.42 26.42 -21.32
C PRO A 897 32.61 26.77 -20.43
N ALA A 898 33.10 28.01 -20.46
CA ALA A 898 34.23 28.43 -19.64
C ALA A 898 33.86 28.49 -18.16
N THR A 899 32.64 28.93 -17.85
CA THR A 899 32.10 28.95 -16.49
C THR A 899 31.71 27.55 -16.01
N VAL A 900 31.08 26.74 -16.86
CA VAL A 900 30.69 25.36 -16.54
C VAL A 900 31.89 24.45 -16.29
N GLY A 901 33.00 24.68 -17.00
CA GLY A 901 34.23 23.90 -16.87
C GLY A 901 35.04 24.17 -15.60
N ARG A 902 34.64 25.17 -14.80
CA ARG A 902 35.30 25.51 -13.54
C ARG A 902 34.76 24.65 -12.39
N ASP A 903 35.66 23.92 -11.75
CA ASP A 903 35.35 23.04 -10.62
C ASP A 903 35.40 23.75 -9.25
N ASP A 904 35.63 25.06 -9.21
CA ASP A 904 35.72 25.87 -7.99
C ASP A 904 34.48 26.75 -7.74
N VAL A 905 33.56 26.83 -8.71
CA VAL A 905 32.39 27.73 -8.67
C VAL A 905 31.13 27.05 -8.13
N CYS A 906 31.05 25.72 -8.18
CA CYS A 906 29.88 25.01 -7.67
C CYS A 906 29.99 24.83 -6.15
N THR A 907 28.87 24.58 -5.46
CA THR A 907 28.83 24.44 -3.99
C THR A 907 29.76 23.35 -3.44
N LEU A 908 29.99 22.27 -4.19
CA LEU A 908 31.00 21.28 -3.84
C LEU A 908 32.42 21.81 -4.05
N GLY A 909 32.66 22.55 -5.14
CA GLY A 909 33.92 23.25 -5.43
C GLY A 909 34.29 24.25 -4.35
N GLU A 910 33.38 25.15 -3.99
CA GLU A 910 33.55 26.12 -2.91
C GLU A 910 33.90 25.41 -1.58
N TRP A 911 33.31 24.24 -1.34
CA TRP A 911 33.65 23.42 -0.18
C TRP A 911 35.04 22.75 -0.31
N LEU A 912 35.35 22.12 -1.43
CA LEU A 912 36.62 21.43 -1.70
C LEU A 912 37.82 22.39 -1.63
N TYR A 913 37.65 23.61 -2.15
CA TYR A 913 38.68 24.64 -2.15
C TYR A 913 38.65 25.54 -0.90
N GLY A 914 37.62 25.41 -0.04
CA GLY A 914 37.46 26.14 1.21
C GLY A 914 37.46 25.21 2.44
N PRO A 915 36.33 25.05 3.17
CA PRO A 915 36.24 24.28 4.41
C PRO A 915 36.74 22.82 4.32
N GLY A 916 36.57 22.16 3.18
CA GLY A 916 36.98 20.79 2.91
C GLY A 916 38.50 20.57 2.92
N GLN A 917 39.32 21.64 2.83
CA GLN A 917 40.78 21.53 2.93
C GLN A 917 41.26 20.92 4.26
N GLN A 918 40.43 20.94 5.31
CA GLN A 918 40.74 20.30 6.60
C GLN A 918 40.85 18.77 6.48
N VAL A 919 40.17 18.16 5.52
CA VAL A 919 40.17 16.70 5.28
C VAL A 919 41.03 16.28 4.09
N LYS A 920 41.88 17.19 3.57
CA LYS A 920 42.74 16.94 2.39
C LYS A 920 43.72 15.77 2.51
N HIS A 921 43.98 15.33 3.74
CA HIS A 921 44.86 14.22 4.08
C HIS A 921 44.20 12.85 3.84
N LEU A 922 42.88 12.81 3.67
CA LEU A 922 42.16 11.58 3.34
C LEU A 922 42.35 11.23 1.85
N PRO A 923 42.68 9.97 1.51
CA PRO A 923 42.79 9.55 0.12
C PRO A 923 41.49 9.72 -0.66
N GLU A 924 40.33 9.60 0.00
CA GLU A 924 39.00 9.82 -0.57
C GLU A 924 38.80 11.27 -1.01
N PHE A 925 39.44 12.24 -0.35
CA PHE A 925 39.37 13.65 -0.74
C PHE A 925 40.09 13.91 -2.07
N GLN A 926 41.25 13.30 -2.27
CA GLN A 926 42.01 13.44 -3.51
C GLN A 926 41.29 12.78 -4.69
N GLN A 927 40.65 11.63 -4.45
CA GLN A 927 39.80 10.97 -5.45
C GLN A 927 38.60 11.84 -5.82
N LEU A 928 37.92 12.43 -4.84
CA LEU A 928 36.80 13.32 -5.10
C LEU A 928 37.21 14.55 -5.92
N LEU A 929 38.34 15.18 -5.59
CA LEU A 929 38.85 16.35 -6.32
C LEU A 929 39.10 16.04 -7.80
N GLU A 930 39.65 14.86 -8.10
CA GLU A 930 39.94 14.43 -9.47
C GLU A 930 38.66 14.12 -10.26
N HIS A 931 37.72 13.38 -9.67
CA HIS A 931 36.44 13.09 -10.33
C HIS A 931 35.60 14.35 -10.54
N HIS A 932 35.62 15.27 -9.59
CA HIS A 932 34.93 16.54 -9.69
C HIS A 932 35.42 17.40 -10.86
N LYS A 933 36.74 17.44 -11.09
CA LYS A 933 37.33 18.12 -12.26
C LYS A 933 36.86 17.52 -13.58
N ARG A 934 36.85 16.19 -13.67
CA ARG A 934 36.41 15.47 -14.88
C ARG A 934 34.94 15.66 -15.17
N PHE A 935 34.12 15.69 -14.12
CA PHE A 935 32.69 16.01 -14.22
C PHE A 935 32.46 17.39 -14.87
N HIS A 936 33.14 18.42 -14.37
CA HIS A 936 33.03 19.77 -14.93
C HIS A 936 33.60 19.88 -16.36
N ALA A 937 34.69 19.18 -16.65
CA ALA A 937 35.24 19.10 -18.00
C ALA A 937 34.26 18.45 -18.99
N ALA A 938 33.62 17.35 -18.60
CA ALA A 938 32.62 16.65 -19.40
C ALA A 938 31.36 17.51 -19.61
N ALA A 939 30.89 18.21 -18.57
CA ALA A 939 29.78 19.17 -18.68
C ALA A 939 30.08 20.27 -19.71
N ALA A 940 31.27 20.85 -19.65
CA ALA A 940 31.70 21.90 -20.58
C ALA A 940 31.86 21.38 -22.02
N GLU A 941 32.18 20.11 -22.21
CA GLU A 941 32.27 19.50 -23.53
C GLU A 941 30.88 19.27 -24.16
N VAL A 942 29.89 18.85 -23.37
CA VAL A 942 28.48 18.76 -23.80
C VAL A 942 27.97 20.13 -24.28
N VAL A 943 28.23 21.19 -23.51
CA VAL A 943 27.82 22.55 -23.87
C VAL A 943 28.55 23.04 -25.13
N ARG A 944 29.87 22.77 -25.26
CA ARG A 944 30.64 23.11 -26.47
C ARG A 944 30.10 22.41 -27.72
N ALA A 945 29.80 21.11 -27.62
CA ALA A 945 29.25 20.34 -28.74
C ALA A 945 27.90 20.90 -29.20
N HIS A 946 27.06 21.33 -28.26
CA HIS A 946 25.78 21.98 -28.57
C HIS A 946 25.95 23.33 -29.26
N GLN A 947 26.82 24.20 -28.72
CA GLN A 947 27.09 25.52 -29.30
C GLN A 947 27.73 25.45 -30.70
N GLN A 948 28.42 24.35 -31.01
CA GLN A 948 28.97 24.06 -32.34
C GLN A 948 27.93 23.45 -33.32
N GLY A 949 26.66 23.33 -32.92
CA GLY A 949 25.58 22.76 -33.73
C GLY A 949 25.61 21.22 -33.84
N GLN A 950 26.40 20.53 -33.02
CA GLN A 950 26.57 19.07 -33.07
C GLN A 950 25.61 18.36 -32.11
N ALA A 951 24.30 18.42 -32.37
CA ALA A 951 23.26 17.91 -31.46
C ALA A 951 23.40 16.41 -31.13
N LEU A 952 23.69 15.57 -32.13
CA LEU A 952 23.90 14.12 -31.92
C LEU A 952 25.11 13.84 -31.03
N ARG A 953 26.22 14.57 -31.23
CA ARG A 953 27.42 14.43 -30.42
C ARG A 953 27.19 14.92 -28.99
N ALA A 954 26.47 16.04 -28.81
CA ALA A 954 26.13 16.56 -27.49
C ALA A 954 25.28 15.58 -26.68
N ASN A 955 24.29 14.93 -27.32
CA ASN A 955 23.49 13.88 -26.67
C ASN A 955 24.32 12.62 -26.36
N ALA A 956 25.21 12.21 -27.26
CA ALA A 956 26.09 11.06 -27.01
C ALA A 956 27.05 11.33 -25.84
N LEU A 957 27.63 12.53 -25.74
CA LEU A 957 28.48 12.95 -24.62
C LEU A 957 27.69 13.04 -23.30
N LEU A 958 26.43 13.47 -23.35
CA LEU A 958 25.55 13.56 -22.18
C LEU A 958 25.17 12.18 -21.62
N GLU A 959 24.79 11.24 -22.49
CA GLU A 959 24.39 9.88 -22.09
C GLU A 959 25.59 8.94 -21.86
N GLY A 960 26.77 9.29 -22.36
CA GLY A 960 28.02 8.55 -22.20
C GLY A 960 28.93 9.12 -21.10
N ASP A 961 29.94 9.88 -21.51
CA ASP A 961 31.03 10.35 -20.64
C ASP A 961 30.54 11.18 -19.45
N PHE A 962 29.58 12.07 -19.66
CA PHE A 962 29.03 12.89 -18.57
C PHE A 962 28.27 12.05 -17.53
N ASP A 963 27.44 11.09 -17.95
CA ASP A 963 26.70 10.20 -17.05
C ASP A 963 27.65 9.34 -16.20
N LYS A 964 28.74 8.86 -16.80
CA LYS A 964 29.80 8.11 -16.12
C LYS A 964 30.53 8.99 -15.09
N GLU A 965 30.94 10.20 -15.45
CA GLU A 965 31.61 11.12 -14.51
C GLU A 965 30.68 11.59 -13.39
N THR A 966 29.37 11.70 -13.65
CA THR A 966 28.35 12.00 -12.63
C THR A 966 28.29 10.88 -11.59
N LYS A 967 28.17 9.62 -12.03
CA LYS A 967 28.09 8.45 -11.13
C LYS A 967 29.34 8.29 -10.28
N THR A 968 30.51 8.45 -10.88
CA THR A 968 31.80 8.34 -10.19
C THR A 968 32.03 9.47 -9.20
N THR A 969 31.68 10.71 -9.55
CA THR A 969 31.74 11.86 -8.63
C THR A 969 30.80 11.66 -7.44
N VAL A 970 29.54 11.24 -7.66
CA VAL A 970 28.58 10.96 -6.58
C VAL A 970 29.07 9.84 -5.65
N ALA A 971 29.66 8.78 -6.21
CA ALA A 971 30.26 7.71 -5.41
C ALA A 971 31.43 8.22 -4.56
N ALA A 972 32.29 9.09 -5.12
CA ALA A 972 33.40 9.70 -4.40
C ALA A 972 32.93 10.65 -3.27
N ILE A 973 31.85 11.41 -3.48
CA ILE A 973 31.25 12.25 -2.43
C ILE A 973 30.76 11.38 -1.26
N ARG A 974 30.08 10.26 -1.56
CA ARG A 974 29.61 9.31 -0.53
C ARG A 974 30.75 8.64 0.23
N ALA A 975 31.81 8.24 -0.47
CA ALA A 975 33.00 7.65 0.15
C ALA A 975 33.68 8.63 1.11
N LEU A 976 33.82 9.89 0.73
CA LEU A 976 34.38 10.92 1.60
C LEU A 976 33.48 11.20 2.81
N ARG A 977 32.15 11.29 2.62
CA ARG A 977 31.19 11.43 3.72
C ARG A 977 31.36 10.30 4.74
N ASP A 978 31.38 9.05 4.27
CA ASP A 978 31.49 7.88 5.15
C ASP A 978 32.83 7.86 5.90
N ALA A 979 33.92 8.33 5.28
CA ALA A 979 35.23 8.48 5.93
C ALA A 979 35.25 9.61 6.99
N VAL A 980 34.50 10.69 6.78
CA VAL A 980 34.39 11.83 7.71
C VAL A 980 33.43 11.52 8.87
N GLU A 981 32.31 10.87 8.61
CA GLU A 981 31.25 10.57 9.58
C GLU A 981 31.48 9.25 10.34
N GLY A 982 32.16 8.28 9.73
CA GLY A 982 32.43 6.94 10.29
C GLY A 982 33.33 6.91 11.54
N LYS A 983 33.92 8.03 11.96
CA LYS A 983 34.67 8.15 13.23
C LYS A 983 33.79 8.46 14.45
N ARG A 984 32.48 8.64 14.30
CA ARG A 984 31.55 8.96 15.42
C ARG A 984 30.46 7.89 15.60
N ARG A 985 30.75 6.82 16.36
CA ARG A 985 29.71 6.03 17.04
C ARG A 985 30.23 5.30 18.29
N PRO A 986 29.56 5.39 19.47
CA PRO A 986 29.91 4.64 20.68
C PRO A 986 29.26 3.24 20.73
N ALA A 987 29.80 2.40 21.63
CA ALA A 987 29.68 0.94 21.71
C ALA A 987 28.30 0.32 22.04
N ALA A 988 28.15 -0.95 21.66
CA ALA A 988 26.96 -1.81 21.73
C ALA A 988 26.65 -2.43 23.11
N PRO A 989 25.41 -2.91 23.38
CA PRO A 989 25.08 -3.83 24.49
C PRO A 989 24.97 -5.31 24.04
N PRO A 990 25.02 -6.29 24.98
CA PRO A 990 25.45 -7.66 24.70
C PRO A 990 24.34 -8.65 24.31
N ALA A 991 24.79 -9.72 23.67
CA ALA A 991 24.02 -10.79 23.03
C ALA A 991 23.20 -11.70 23.96
N ARG A 992 22.01 -12.10 23.50
CA ARG A 992 21.32 -13.32 23.96
C ARG A 992 21.48 -14.44 22.94
N ARG A 993 21.92 -15.59 23.46
CA ARG A 993 22.10 -16.89 22.79
C ARG A 993 20.80 -17.44 22.19
N ALA A 994 20.89 -18.01 20.99
CA ALA A 994 20.02 -19.07 20.50
C ALA A 994 20.82 -20.05 19.62
N ALA A 995 20.34 -21.28 19.58
CA ALA A 995 21.06 -22.53 19.34
C ALA A 995 21.46 -22.81 17.87
N ALA A 996 22.39 -23.75 17.74
CA ALA A 996 23.03 -24.21 16.51
C ALA A 996 22.18 -25.20 15.69
N ALA A 997 22.36 -25.14 14.36
CA ALA A 997 22.17 -26.22 13.38
C ALA A 997 22.98 -25.89 12.08
N PRO A 998 23.34 -26.88 11.24
CA PRO A 998 24.73 -27.03 10.80
C PRO A 998 25.08 -26.62 9.35
N ALA A 999 26.39 -26.43 9.18
CA ALA A 999 27.27 -26.47 8.01
C ALA A 999 26.71 -26.73 6.60
N ALA A 1000 26.99 -25.79 5.69
CA ALA A 1000 27.07 -26.03 4.25
C ALA A 1000 28.27 -25.30 3.62
N ALA A 1001 29.12 -26.12 2.98
CA ALA A 1001 29.93 -25.91 1.78
C ALA A 1001 30.84 -24.67 1.61
N THR A 1002 32.12 -25.01 1.43
CA THR A 1002 33.30 -24.28 0.96
C THR A 1002 33.07 -23.38 -0.26
N PRO A 1003 33.68 -22.17 -0.34
CA PRO A 1003 33.69 -21.38 -1.57
C PRO A 1003 34.85 -21.79 -2.50
N ILE A 1004 34.51 -22.04 -3.77
CA ILE A 1004 35.47 -22.24 -4.86
C ILE A 1004 36.12 -20.90 -5.20
N LYS A 1005 37.45 -20.85 -5.08
CA LYS A 1005 38.30 -19.76 -5.60
C LYS A 1005 38.24 -19.73 -7.12
N ARG A 1006 37.83 -18.60 -7.72
CA ARG A 1006 38.16 -18.27 -9.10
C ARG A 1006 39.49 -17.54 -9.14
N SER A 1007 40.49 -18.20 -9.72
CA SER A 1007 41.78 -17.62 -10.10
C SER A 1007 41.60 -16.66 -11.27
N ALA A 1008 42.29 -15.52 -11.19
CA ALA A 1008 42.55 -14.66 -12.31
C ALA A 1008 43.50 -15.34 -13.31
N SER A 1009 43.18 -15.29 -14.60
CA SER A 1009 44.18 -15.29 -15.66
C SER A 1009 43.69 -14.43 -16.82
N SER A 1010 44.59 -13.51 -17.17
CA SER A 1010 44.58 -12.42 -18.12
C SER A 1010 44.38 -12.79 -19.60
N THR A 1011 43.77 -11.83 -20.31
CA THR A 1011 44.19 -11.30 -21.63
C THR A 1011 44.33 -12.26 -22.82
N ALA A 1012 43.33 -12.24 -23.71
CA ALA A 1012 43.49 -12.07 -25.16
C ALA A 1012 42.09 -12.01 -25.81
N GLY A 1013 41.82 -10.98 -26.62
CA GLY A 1013 40.64 -10.95 -27.50
C GLY A 1013 39.81 -9.67 -27.51
N ASP A 1014 40.42 -8.49 -27.39
CA ASP A 1014 39.85 -7.27 -27.96
C ASP A 1014 40.06 -7.33 -29.48
N GLN A 1015 38.96 -7.44 -30.23
CA GLN A 1015 38.72 -6.96 -31.61
C GLN A 1015 37.63 -7.82 -32.25
N HIS A 1016 36.38 -7.33 -32.25
CA HIS A 1016 35.36 -7.48 -33.32
C HIS A 1016 33.98 -7.08 -32.78
N TRP A 1017 33.67 -5.79 -32.78
CA TRP A 1017 32.30 -5.26 -32.71
C TRP A 1017 32.22 -3.91 -33.42
N GLN A 1018 32.44 -3.93 -34.74
CA GLN A 1018 32.23 -2.76 -35.60
C GLN A 1018 31.15 -2.95 -36.68
N GLU A 1019 30.32 -3.99 -36.58
CA GLU A 1019 29.06 -4.09 -37.34
C GLU A 1019 27.98 -4.72 -36.46
N PHE A 1020 27.28 -3.88 -35.70
CA PHE A 1020 25.91 -4.04 -35.19
C PHE A 1020 25.42 -2.66 -34.74
#